data_AF-A0A848NXA2-F1
#
_entry.id   AF-A0A848NXA2-F1
#
_cell.length_a   1.000
_cell.length_b   1.000
_cell.length_c   1.000
_cell.angle_alpha   90.00
_cell.angle_beta   90.00
_cell.angle_gamma   90.00
#
_symmetry.space_group_name_H-M   'P 1'
#
loop_
_entity.id
_entity.type
_entity.pdbx_description
1 polymer ?
#
loop_
_entity_poly.entity_id
_entity_poly.type
_entity_poly.pdbx_seq_one_letter_code
_entity_poly.pdbx_strand_id
1 'polypeptide(L)'
;MDWNQVLERLEQLANIKQLPDGDPLWRANQHASLRWMAQRLREEPGVLVADEVGLGKTRLAVALAVCVAASGGRVAVLIPPGLAYQWQDEELPGFLKHLSELSLPWLPNDLPHRFLRTYADLFANENDDEDAGNSGDNSPYPLADAFPILFISHGFGLPPVGKVVNQELWALPYLARKAAGFDAYGAGKLLVSPMQERAAQYIGERGSAGLRRRLGAATLGKPAPETFKDDQRAELFQDMIGELLGDFDLLIIDEAHKSRAGATLSLAEKQAQGKLRSRLTKLIDRILMPDSRAKPSKRVALTATPMELGVDQWKAIFSRLGLGADRIVTLSGVVERYANAVDELRSGSQDEITELREAAGEFQRKLRDIVTRRLWRDHPLVKRYAELPGVPNSAHPHREYITHSLAPASLRPDERRKLALSEALAAAARGASVGHELKTAGIRFSQALPHLPEALRNADGEGKKLDKGDEAVTVVGSVEDPATQARLQRCEYWRTVAELEDSEQLGDVGVDPRFALQWHPRVREAVRLIEELAGGRKGEKVLVFGEYLASLHALNRSLNIRHYLRHMRDEKPIPLPLGVRAVDPDMQRWRLDPEFGLSTMSAQQFATKAEAFTTQYEREREQLRNVCSRVVEEAGLDSKLSVEQIGVLTTWLVQQLCVEDQLWAVDVPDERDSVRTEARNRLASLRDPDPLEDTDEQKANRDVLSWSRIVDQLKDDLQRNERGDYVFRMSPFAQLMIGDTPQATRRARQGTFNHPSLNPRVLLGQASVMSEGLNLHRACRTVVLFHLDWNPGRIEQQIGRVDRQNSAWMIACEDALQNRVTPPKLEVYTLAVQGTYDDLRSSVVQERIDLLRAQLFGEVLPLERLVQLPPQSQKLISDIRIDFRPEF
;
A
#
# COMPACT_ATOMS: atom_id res chain seq x y z
N MET A 1 -15.30 -2.43 -32.96
CA MET A 1 -15.83 -1.77 -31.76
C MET A 1 -16.28 -0.35 -32.11
N ASP A 2 -17.48 0.05 -31.66
CA ASP A 2 -18.04 1.39 -31.89
C ASP A 2 -17.86 2.26 -30.64
N TRP A 3 -16.95 3.23 -30.72
CA TRP A 3 -16.66 4.14 -29.62
C TRP A 3 -17.82 5.10 -29.33
N ASN A 4 -18.68 5.43 -30.30
CA ASN A 4 -19.82 6.30 -30.02
C ASN A 4 -20.78 5.62 -29.05
N GLN A 5 -21.09 4.34 -29.27
CA GLN A 5 -21.90 3.54 -28.36
C GLN A 5 -21.32 3.47 -26.94
N VAL A 6 -19.99 3.30 -26.82
CA VAL A 6 -19.31 3.23 -25.51
C VAL A 6 -19.45 4.54 -24.75
N LEU A 7 -19.27 5.66 -25.44
CA LEU A 7 -19.30 6.99 -24.83
C LEU A 7 -20.72 7.42 -24.48
N GLU A 8 -21.73 7.02 -25.28
CA GLU A 8 -23.15 7.18 -24.93
C GLU A 8 -23.52 6.39 -23.66
N ARG A 9 -23.03 5.15 -23.51
CA ARG A 9 -23.24 4.36 -22.28
C ARG A 9 -22.55 5.00 -21.08
N LEU A 10 -21.35 5.55 -21.27
CA LEU A 10 -20.63 6.29 -20.22
C LEU A 10 -21.40 7.54 -19.77
N GLU A 11 -21.98 8.28 -20.73
CA GLU A 11 -22.85 9.44 -20.47
C GLU A 11 -24.16 9.02 -19.79
N GLN A 12 -24.75 7.90 -20.20
CA GLN A 12 -25.92 7.32 -19.53
C GLN A 12 -25.60 7.04 -18.06
N LEU A 13 -24.49 6.36 -17.77
CA LEU A 13 -24.05 6.11 -16.40
C LEU A 13 -23.83 7.41 -15.63
N ALA A 14 -23.19 8.42 -16.22
CA ALA A 14 -22.96 9.72 -15.59
C ALA A 14 -24.26 10.47 -15.23
N ASN A 15 -25.37 10.17 -15.91
CA ASN A 15 -26.68 10.77 -15.64
C ASN A 15 -27.47 10.07 -14.52
N ILE A 16 -27.03 8.89 -14.07
CA ILE A 16 -27.64 8.18 -12.94
C ILE A 16 -27.20 8.85 -11.65
N LYS A 17 -28.16 9.43 -10.92
CA LYS A 17 -27.90 10.16 -9.67
C LYS A 17 -27.91 9.24 -8.45
N GLN A 18 -28.82 8.27 -8.41
CA GLN A 18 -29.04 7.38 -7.27
C GLN A 18 -29.37 5.97 -7.77
N LEU A 19 -29.02 4.99 -6.96
CA LEU A 19 -29.44 3.60 -7.04
C LEU A 19 -30.90 3.46 -6.53
N PRO A 20 -31.57 2.32 -6.79
CA PRO A 20 -32.96 2.10 -6.36
C PRO A 20 -33.20 2.19 -4.84
N ASP A 21 -32.17 1.92 -4.04
CA ASP A 21 -32.17 2.03 -2.58
C ASP A 21 -31.95 3.47 -2.07
N GLY A 22 -31.71 4.43 -2.98
CA GLY A 22 -31.46 5.84 -2.68
C GLY A 22 -29.98 6.22 -2.59
N ASP A 23 -29.06 5.24 -2.63
CA ASP A 23 -27.63 5.51 -2.49
C ASP A 23 -27.05 6.15 -3.76
N PRO A 24 -26.13 7.13 -3.63
CA PRO A 24 -25.52 7.76 -4.78
C PRO A 24 -24.52 6.80 -5.46
N LEU A 25 -24.78 6.47 -6.74
CA LEU A 25 -23.86 5.70 -7.58
C LEU A 25 -22.50 6.39 -7.74
N TRP A 26 -22.56 7.72 -7.92
CA TRP A 26 -21.40 8.60 -8.10
C TRP A 26 -21.30 9.57 -6.93
N ARG A 27 -20.10 9.66 -6.37
CA ARG A 27 -19.79 10.57 -5.25
C ARG A 27 -18.72 11.55 -5.68
N ALA A 28 -18.45 12.58 -4.88
CA ALA A 28 -17.32 13.49 -5.15
C ALA A 28 -17.27 14.07 -6.58
N ASN A 29 -18.43 14.40 -7.17
CA ASN A 29 -18.55 14.87 -8.56
C ASN A 29 -17.96 13.93 -9.63
N GLN A 30 -17.90 12.61 -9.38
CA GLN A 30 -17.43 11.60 -10.35
C GLN A 30 -18.18 11.68 -11.69
N HIS A 31 -19.48 11.98 -11.66
CA HIS A 31 -20.29 12.15 -12.87
C HIS A 31 -19.75 13.23 -13.82
N ALA A 32 -19.17 14.33 -13.31
CA ALA A 32 -18.58 15.38 -14.13
C ALA A 32 -17.31 14.87 -14.83
N SER A 33 -16.45 14.13 -14.12
CA SER A 33 -15.28 13.48 -14.72
C SER A 33 -15.67 12.44 -15.78
N LEU A 34 -16.75 11.69 -15.58
CA LEU A 34 -17.26 10.75 -16.60
C LEU A 34 -17.70 11.47 -17.87
N ARG A 35 -18.44 12.58 -17.76
CA ARG A 35 -18.83 13.41 -18.91
C ARG A 35 -17.62 14.01 -19.61
N TRP A 36 -16.67 14.52 -18.83
CA TRP A 36 -15.40 15.02 -19.37
C TRP A 36 -14.65 13.92 -20.12
N MET A 37 -14.51 12.72 -19.54
CA MET A 37 -13.88 11.56 -20.20
C MET A 37 -14.63 11.19 -21.49
N ALA A 38 -15.96 11.16 -21.46
CA ALA A 38 -16.79 10.85 -22.62
C ALA A 38 -16.56 11.84 -23.76
N GLN A 39 -16.55 13.14 -23.44
CA GLN A 39 -16.28 14.20 -24.43
C GLN A 39 -14.87 14.11 -24.97
N ARG A 40 -13.86 14.04 -24.11
CA ARG A 40 -12.45 14.07 -24.51
C ARG A 40 -12.06 12.83 -25.29
N LEU A 41 -12.52 11.64 -24.93
CA LEU A 41 -12.21 10.41 -25.67
C LEU A 41 -12.83 10.35 -27.07
N ARG A 42 -13.76 11.26 -27.45
CA ARG A 42 -14.17 11.42 -28.85
C ARG A 42 -13.05 12.02 -29.70
N GLU A 43 -12.33 12.97 -29.15
CA GLU A 43 -11.34 13.80 -29.86
C GLU A 43 -9.90 13.31 -29.63
N GLU A 44 -9.65 12.72 -28.46
CA GLU A 44 -8.33 12.38 -27.97
C GLU A 44 -8.05 10.87 -28.02
N PRO A 45 -6.81 10.44 -28.35
CA PRO A 45 -6.43 9.04 -28.26
C PRO A 45 -6.29 8.60 -26.79
N GLY A 46 -6.05 9.52 -25.86
CA GLY A 46 -6.03 9.18 -24.44
C GLY A 46 -6.05 10.37 -23.50
N VAL A 47 -6.41 10.10 -22.25
CA VAL A 47 -6.61 11.08 -21.18
C VAL A 47 -5.95 10.67 -19.86
N LEU A 48 -5.66 11.64 -19.00
CA LEU A 48 -5.07 11.49 -17.67
C LEU A 48 -6.09 11.91 -16.60
N VAL A 49 -6.42 10.99 -15.70
CA VAL A 49 -7.20 11.27 -14.49
C VAL A 49 -6.22 11.42 -13.32
N ALA A 50 -6.14 12.64 -12.81
CA ALA A 50 -5.13 13.05 -11.85
C ALA A 50 -5.71 13.52 -10.50
N ASP A 51 -6.84 12.92 -10.12
CA ASP A 51 -7.59 13.24 -8.90
C ASP A 51 -6.78 13.02 -7.62
N GLU A 52 -7.07 13.82 -6.60
CA GLU A 52 -6.50 13.60 -5.25
C GLU A 52 -6.77 12.20 -4.71
N VAL A 53 -5.87 11.75 -3.83
CA VAL A 53 -5.97 10.44 -3.18
C VAL A 53 -7.32 10.31 -2.47
N GLY A 54 -7.99 9.19 -2.67
CA GLY A 54 -9.25 8.87 -1.99
C GLY A 54 -10.54 9.31 -2.70
N LEU A 55 -10.48 10.06 -3.82
CA LEU A 55 -11.66 10.54 -4.56
C LEU A 55 -12.26 9.54 -5.58
N GLY A 56 -11.75 8.31 -5.64
CA GLY A 56 -12.32 7.23 -6.45
C GLY A 56 -11.98 7.29 -7.95
N LYS A 57 -10.73 7.59 -8.30
CA LYS A 57 -10.21 7.52 -9.69
C LYS A 57 -10.30 6.11 -10.30
N THR A 58 -10.12 5.07 -9.48
CA THR A 58 -10.25 3.66 -9.90
C THR A 58 -11.67 3.36 -10.38
N ARG A 59 -12.69 3.83 -9.66
CA ARG A 59 -14.09 3.63 -10.04
C ARG A 59 -14.45 4.28 -11.38
N LEU A 60 -13.88 5.44 -11.70
CA LEU A 60 -14.05 6.09 -13.02
C LEU A 60 -13.50 5.22 -14.16
N ALA A 61 -12.33 4.61 -13.93
CA ALA A 61 -11.67 3.77 -14.91
C ALA A 61 -12.39 2.41 -15.09
N VAL A 62 -12.87 1.81 -13.99
CA VAL A 62 -13.73 0.61 -14.02
C VAL A 62 -15.01 0.88 -14.81
N ALA A 63 -15.65 2.04 -14.61
CA ALA A 63 -16.85 2.41 -15.37
C ALA A 63 -16.62 2.42 -16.87
N LEU A 64 -15.52 3.04 -17.32
CA LEU A 64 -15.14 3.03 -18.73
C LEU A 64 -14.83 1.61 -19.23
N ALA A 65 -14.10 0.80 -18.44
CA ALA A 65 -13.77 -0.58 -18.80
C ALA A 65 -15.04 -1.42 -19.02
N VAL A 66 -16.01 -1.31 -18.12
CA VAL A 66 -17.31 -2.00 -18.23
C VAL A 66 -18.08 -1.54 -19.46
N CYS A 67 -18.13 -0.23 -19.75
CA CYS A 67 -18.79 0.27 -20.97
C CYS A 67 -18.13 -0.25 -22.25
N VAL A 68 -16.80 -0.36 -22.28
CA VAL A 68 -16.06 -0.95 -23.41
C VAL A 68 -16.38 -2.44 -23.56
N ALA A 69 -16.25 -3.21 -22.47
CA ALA A 69 -16.50 -4.64 -22.45
C ALA A 69 -17.94 -4.98 -22.87
N ALA A 70 -18.91 -4.27 -22.29
CA ALA A 70 -20.33 -4.45 -22.64
C ALA A 70 -20.63 -4.07 -24.10
N SER A 71 -19.78 -3.27 -24.75
CA SER A 71 -19.92 -2.90 -26.18
C SER A 71 -19.15 -3.85 -27.12
N GLY A 72 -18.72 -5.01 -26.60
CA GLY A 72 -17.93 -6.00 -27.34
C GLY A 72 -16.48 -5.57 -27.58
N GLY A 73 -15.96 -4.61 -26.82
CA GLY A 73 -14.57 -4.19 -26.84
C GLY A 73 -13.73 -4.91 -25.80
N ARG A 74 -12.40 -4.82 -25.95
CA ARG A 74 -11.43 -5.51 -25.08
C ARG A 74 -10.57 -4.50 -24.32
N VAL A 75 -10.37 -4.75 -23.03
CA VAL A 75 -9.71 -3.83 -22.11
C VAL A 75 -8.51 -4.51 -21.47
N ALA A 76 -7.36 -3.84 -21.48
CA ALA A 76 -6.23 -4.19 -20.63
C ALA A 76 -6.01 -3.12 -19.55
N VAL A 77 -6.01 -3.54 -18.29
CA VAL A 77 -5.82 -2.68 -17.13
C VAL A 77 -4.46 -2.98 -16.50
N LEU A 78 -3.50 -2.08 -16.69
CA LEU A 78 -2.14 -2.20 -16.19
C LEU A 78 -2.04 -1.66 -14.78
N ILE A 79 -1.82 -2.54 -13.80
CA ILE A 79 -1.85 -2.20 -12.37
C ILE A 79 -0.57 -2.62 -11.63
N PRO A 80 -0.12 -1.86 -10.62
CA PRO A 80 0.91 -2.35 -9.70
C PRO A 80 0.48 -3.67 -9.03
N PRO A 81 1.39 -4.63 -8.79
CA PRO A 81 1.04 -5.91 -8.15
C PRO A 81 0.26 -5.76 -6.83
N GLY A 82 0.59 -4.76 -6.02
CA GLY A 82 -0.08 -4.50 -4.74
C GLY A 82 -1.49 -3.91 -4.86
N LEU A 83 -1.94 -3.51 -6.05
CA LEU A 83 -3.30 -3.00 -6.31
C LEU A 83 -4.22 -4.03 -6.97
N ALA A 84 -3.73 -5.25 -7.27
CA ALA A 84 -4.49 -6.30 -7.96
C ALA A 84 -5.86 -6.54 -7.33
N TYR A 85 -5.86 -6.86 -6.04
CA TYR A 85 -7.06 -7.08 -5.26
C TYR A 85 -8.03 -5.88 -5.23
N GLN A 86 -7.49 -4.66 -5.08
CA GLN A 86 -8.35 -3.47 -5.06
C GLN A 86 -9.15 -3.34 -6.37
N TRP A 87 -8.53 -3.70 -7.50
CA TRP A 87 -9.17 -3.63 -8.81
C TRP A 87 -10.08 -4.83 -9.10
N GLN A 88 -9.56 -6.05 -8.93
CA GLN A 88 -10.19 -7.30 -9.33
C GLN A 88 -11.26 -7.75 -8.34
N ASP A 89 -10.99 -7.62 -7.05
CA ASP A 89 -11.81 -8.22 -6.02
C ASP A 89 -12.72 -7.18 -5.35
N GLU A 90 -12.26 -5.94 -5.15
CA GLU A 90 -13.09 -4.90 -4.52
C GLU A 90 -13.88 -4.06 -5.54
N GLU A 91 -13.19 -3.31 -6.41
CA GLU A 91 -13.82 -2.23 -7.19
C GLU A 91 -14.65 -2.73 -8.38
N LEU A 92 -14.14 -3.70 -9.17
CA LEU A 92 -14.90 -4.23 -10.31
C LEU A 92 -16.15 -5.00 -9.87
N PRO A 93 -16.09 -6.03 -8.99
CA PRO A 93 -17.26 -6.78 -8.58
C PRO A 93 -18.25 -5.90 -7.82
N GLY A 94 -17.76 -5.04 -6.93
CA GLY A 94 -18.58 -4.08 -6.21
C GLY A 94 -19.30 -3.11 -7.16
N PHE A 95 -18.66 -2.67 -8.24
CA PHE A 95 -19.32 -1.85 -9.25
C PHE A 95 -20.36 -2.62 -10.06
N LEU A 96 -20.06 -3.85 -10.47
CA LEU A 96 -21.01 -4.71 -11.20
C LEU A 96 -22.25 -5.04 -10.37
N LYS A 97 -22.09 -5.28 -9.05
CA LYS A 97 -23.21 -5.45 -8.10
C LYS A 97 -24.16 -4.24 -8.15
N HIS A 98 -23.63 -3.02 -7.99
CA HIS A 98 -24.44 -1.79 -8.10
C HIS A 98 -25.09 -1.62 -9.47
N LEU A 99 -24.42 -2.00 -10.56
CA LEU A 99 -25.01 -1.89 -11.90
C LEU A 99 -26.12 -2.91 -12.14
N SER A 100 -26.04 -4.10 -11.53
CA SER A 100 -27.08 -5.13 -11.66
C SER A 100 -28.44 -4.67 -11.11
N GLU A 101 -28.43 -3.79 -10.09
CA GLU A 101 -29.63 -3.19 -9.50
C GLU A 101 -30.32 -2.20 -10.46
N LEU A 102 -29.58 -1.63 -11.41
CA LEU A 102 -30.06 -0.61 -12.34
C LEU A 102 -30.77 -1.18 -13.58
N SER A 103 -30.82 -2.50 -13.73
CA SER A 103 -31.50 -3.17 -14.86
C SER A 103 -31.11 -2.62 -16.24
N LEU A 104 -29.82 -2.35 -16.45
CA LEU A 104 -29.30 -1.75 -17.68
C LEU A 104 -29.36 -2.75 -18.85
N PRO A 105 -30.12 -2.50 -19.94
CA PRO A 105 -30.35 -3.49 -21.01
C PRO A 105 -29.09 -3.89 -21.79
N TRP A 106 -28.07 -3.03 -21.78
CA TRP A 106 -26.82 -3.25 -22.51
C TRP A 106 -25.74 -3.93 -21.66
N LEU A 107 -25.95 -4.04 -20.35
CA LEU A 107 -24.99 -4.67 -19.45
C LEU A 107 -25.19 -6.19 -19.52
N PRO A 108 -24.16 -6.98 -19.89
CA PRO A 108 -24.28 -8.43 -19.86
C PRO A 108 -24.38 -8.94 -18.41
N ASN A 109 -25.03 -10.10 -18.24
CA ASN A 109 -25.21 -10.74 -16.93
C ASN A 109 -23.89 -11.12 -16.27
N ASP A 110 -22.86 -11.38 -17.08
CA ASP A 110 -21.52 -11.73 -16.63
C ASP A 110 -20.48 -11.01 -17.48
N LEU A 111 -19.37 -10.63 -16.84
CA LEU A 111 -18.20 -9.99 -17.45
C LEU A 111 -16.96 -10.72 -16.96
N PRO A 112 -16.55 -11.80 -17.65
CA PRO A 112 -15.38 -12.56 -17.26
C PRO A 112 -14.14 -11.67 -17.32
N HIS A 113 -13.25 -11.84 -16.35
CA HIS A 113 -12.03 -11.07 -16.22
C HIS A 113 -10.94 -11.93 -15.63
N ARG A 114 -9.68 -11.62 -15.92
CA ARG A 114 -8.54 -12.41 -15.46
C ARG A 114 -7.35 -11.53 -15.10
N PHE A 115 -6.60 -11.93 -14.09
CA PHE A 115 -5.37 -11.24 -13.68
C PHE A 115 -4.12 -12.00 -14.07
N LEU A 116 -3.18 -11.27 -14.68
CA LEU A 116 -1.88 -11.76 -15.13
C LEU A 116 -0.77 -11.05 -14.34
N ARG A 117 -0.28 -11.71 -13.30
CA ARG A 117 0.87 -11.28 -12.51
C ARG A 117 2.18 -11.64 -13.19
N THR A 118 2.29 -12.88 -13.66
CA THR A 118 3.49 -13.44 -14.27
C THR A 118 3.16 -14.18 -15.56
N TYR A 119 4.20 -14.56 -16.30
CA TYR A 119 4.05 -15.33 -17.53
C TYR A 119 3.43 -16.71 -17.32
N ALA A 120 3.61 -17.34 -16.15
CA ALA A 120 3.01 -18.64 -15.84
C ALA A 120 1.47 -18.57 -15.86
N ASP A 121 0.91 -17.42 -15.47
CA ASP A 121 -0.53 -17.20 -15.38
C ASP A 121 -1.21 -17.26 -16.76
N LEU A 122 -0.46 -17.13 -17.86
CA LEU A 122 -0.98 -17.37 -19.21
C LEU A 122 -1.40 -18.83 -19.42
N PHE A 123 -0.81 -19.76 -18.67
CA PHE A 123 -0.99 -21.20 -18.82
C PHE A 123 -1.65 -21.87 -17.62
N ALA A 124 -2.06 -21.09 -16.61
CA ALA A 124 -2.83 -21.63 -15.51
C ALA A 124 -4.18 -22.14 -16.06
N ASN A 125 -4.55 -23.37 -15.68
CA ASN A 125 -5.87 -23.90 -15.95
C ASN A 125 -6.86 -23.21 -15.01
N GLU A 126 -8.01 -22.78 -15.54
CA GLU A 126 -9.13 -22.35 -14.67
C GLU A 126 -9.72 -23.53 -13.89
N ASN A 127 -9.43 -24.75 -14.36
CA ASN A 127 -10.11 -25.98 -14.00
C ASN A 127 -9.15 -27.08 -13.51
N ASP A 128 -9.17 -27.37 -12.21
CA ASP A 128 -8.57 -28.55 -11.58
C ASP A 128 -9.51 -29.78 -11.58
N ASP A 129 -10.66 -29.72 -12.27
CA ASP A 129 -11.49 -30.92 -12.50
C ASP A 129 -10.88 -31.78 -13.63
N GLU A 130 -10.50 -33.00 -13.27
CA GLU A 130 -10.13 -34.11 -14.17
C GLU A 130 -11.28 -34.55 -15.12
N ASP A 131 -12.46 -33.90 -15.08
CA ASP A 131 -13.69 -34.34 -15.75
C ASP A 131 -14.18 -33.42 -16.89
N ALA A 132 -13.30 -32.67 -17.55
CA ALA A 132 -13.60 -32.08 -18.86
C ALA A 132 -13.57 -33.16 -19.96
N GLY A 133 -14.56 -34.05 -19.92
CA GLY A 133 -14.87 -34.97 -21.00
C GLY A 133 -15.15 -34.20 -22.30
N ASN A 134 -14.26 -34.39 -23.26
CA ASN A 134 -14.59 -34.55 -24.69
C ASN A 134 -15.55 -33.51 -25.31
N SER A 135 -15.28 -32.21 -25.12
CA SER A 135 -15.75 -31.18 -26.05
C SER A 135 -14.55 -30.53 -26.75
N GLY A 136 -14.48 -30.70 -28.07
CA GLY A 136 -13.36 -30.26 -28.88
C GLY A 136 -13.24 -28.73 -29.02
N ASP A 137 -12.01 -28.30 -29.27
CA ASP A 137 -11.63 -27.08 -30.02
C ASP A 137 -11.78 -25.67 -29.39
N ASN A 138 -12.25 -25.50 -28.14
CA ASN A 138 -12.27 -24.16 -27.53
C ASN A 138 -10.94 -23.81 -26.83
N SER A 139 -9.96 -23.35 -27.60
CA SER A 139 -8.77 -22.65 -27.08
C SER A 139 -9.18 -21.29 -26.49
N PRO A 140 -8.74 -20.91 -25.27
CA PRO A 140 -9.03 -19.60 -24.68
C PRO A 140 -8.21 -18.46 -25.31
N TYR A 141 -7.32 -18.79 -26.25
CA TYR A 141 -6.47 -17.82 -26.95
C TYR A 141 -7.14 -17.28 -28.23
N PRO A 142 -7.08 -15.96 -28.48
CA PRO A 142 -6.41 -14.97 -27.63
C PRO A 142 -7.21 -14.66 -26.35
N LEU A 143 -6.52 -14.48 -25.22
CA LEU A 143 -7.16 -14.33 -23.90
C LEU A 143 -8.14 -13.15 -23.86
N ALA A 144 -7.88 -12.06 -24.58
CA ALA A 144 -8.78 -10.91 -24.63
C ALA A 144 -10.16 -11.22 -25.22
N ASP A 145 -10.29 -12.28 -26.02
CA ASP A 145 -11.59 -12.68 -26.58
C ASP A 145 -12.40 -13.51 -25.57
N ALA A 146 -11.73 -14.28 -24.70
CA ALA A 146 -12.36 -15.01 -23.59
C ALA A 146 -12.65 -14.09 -22.37
N PHE A 147 -11.75 -13.15 -22.10
CA PHE A 147 -11.78 -12.23 -20.97
C PHE A 147 -11.76 -10.78 -21.48
N PRO A 148 -12.93 -10.14 -21.66
CA PRO A 148 -12.99 -8.78 -22.19
C PRO A 148 -12.30 -7.73 -21.29
N ILE A 149 -12.04 -8.05 -20.02
CA ILE A 149 -11.24 -7.23 -19.10
C ILE A 149 -10.06 -8.07 -18.58
N LEU A 150 -8.84 -7.73 -19.03
CA LEU A 150 -7.61 -8.34 -18.55
C LEU A 150 -6.85 -7.37 -17.63
N PHE A 151 -6.65 -7.78 -16.38
CA PHE A 151 -5.76 -7.10 -15.46
C PHE A 151 -4.33 -7.61 -15.66
N ILE A 152 -3.37 -6.70 -15.83
CA ILE A 152 -1.98 -7.05 -16.12
C ILE A 152 -1.07 -6.32 -15.14
N SER A 153 -0.23 -7.06 -14.44
CA SER A 153 0.71 -6.46 -13.49
C SER A 153 1.75 -5.59 -14.22
N HIS A 154 2.15 -4.47 -13.62
CA HIS A 154 3.33 -3.70 -14.08
C HIS A 154 4.62 -4.54 -14.08
N GLY A 155 4.65 -5.61 -13.29
CA GLY A 155 5.75 -6.58 -13.25
C GLY A 155 5.69 -7.64 -14.34
N PHE A 156 4.58 -7.72 -15.08
CA PHE A 156 4.36 -8.71 -16.13
C PHE A 156 5.36 -8.51 -17.27
N GLY A 157 6.09 -9.56 -17.61
CA GLY A 157 7.16 -9.53 -18.60
C GLY A 157 8.07 -10.75 -18.47
N LEU A 158 9.14 -10.75 -19.25
CA LEU A 158 10.10 -11.86 -19.24
C LEU A 158 10.74 -12.05 -17.85
N PRO A 159 10.88 -13.30 -17.37
CA PRO A 159 11.52 -13.57 -16.10
C PRO A 159 13.03 -13.19 -16.15
N PRO A 160 13.63 -12.82 -15.00
CA PRO A 160 15.04 -12.43 -14.96
C PRO A 160 15.97 -13.60 -15.32
N VAL A 161 16.94 -13.32 -16.18
CA VAL A 161 17.93 -14.28 -16.68
C VAL A 161 18.67 -14.98 -15.53
N GLY A 162 18.76 -16.31 -15.59
CA GLY A 162 19.57 -17.11 -14.66
C GLY A 162 18.86 -17.56 -13.36
N LYS A 163 17.59 -17.21 -13.16
CA LYS A 163 16.76 -17.67 -12.01
C LYS A 163 15.65 -18.65 -12.39
N VAL A 164 15.53 -19.00 -13.67
CA VAL A 164 14.38 -19.73 -14.22
C VAL A 164 14.79 -21.19 -14.45
N VAL A 165 14.30 -22.10 -13.61
CA VAL A 165 14.54 -23.55 -13.78
C VAL A 165 13.32 -24.25 -14.41
N ASN A 166 12.12 -23.71 -14.23
CA ASN A 166 10.88 -24.30 -14.74
C ASN A 166 10.80 -24.21 -16.28
N GLN A 167 10.55 -25.34 -16.94
CA GLN A 167 10.44 -25.47 -18.40
C GLN A 167 9.28 -24.63 -18.96
N GLU A 168 8.21 -24.49 -18.18
CA GLU A 168 7.02 -23.72 -18.55
C GLU A 168 7.32 -22.25 -18.83
N LEU A 169 8.41 -21.74 -18.29
CA LEU A 169 8.78 -20.34 -18.40
C LEU A 169 9.66 -20.04 -19.63
N TRP A 170 10.10 -21.03 -20.41
CA TRP A 170 10.96 -20.83 -21.60
C TRP A 170 10.70 -21.75 -22.79
N ALA A 171 9.84 -22.77 -22.64
CA ALA A 171 9.60 -23.78 -23.69
C ALA A 171 8.80 -23.26 -24.90
N LEU A 172 7.96 -22.22 -24.72
CA LEU A 172 6.98 -21.79 -25.72
C LEU A 172 7.53 -21.58 -27.15
N PRO A 173 8.69 -20.93 -27.39
CA PRO A 173 9.22 -20.73 -28.74
C PRO A 173 9.52 -22.05 -29.47
N TYR A 174 10.05 -23.03 -28.74
CA TYR A 174 10.40 -24.34 -29.30
C TYR A 174 9.15 -25.12 -29.68
N LEU A 175 8.12 -25.07 -28.81
CA LEU A 175 6.83 -25.73 -29.03
C LEU A 175 6.05 -25.07 -30.17
N ALA A 176 5.96 -23.74 -30.19
CA ALA A 176 5.25 -23.01 -31.24
C ALA A 176 5.93 -23.15 -32.60
N ARG A 177 7.27 -23.16 -32.65
CA ARG A 177 8.03 -23.43 -33.88
C ARG A 177 7.72 -24.82 -34.43
N LYS A 178 7.68 -25.84 -33.55
CA LYS A 178 7.28 -27.21 -33.92
C LYS A 178 5.84 -27.24 -34.43
N ALA A 179 4.91 -26.59 -33.74
CA ALA A 179 3.49 -26.52 -34.12
C ALA A 179 3.29 -25.78 -35.46
N ALA A 180 4.13 -24.79 -35.78
CA ALA A 180 4.15 -24.10 -37.06
C ALA A 180 4.75 -24.93 -38.23
N GLY A 181 5.17 -26.18 -37.98
CA GLY A 181 5.72 -27.07 -39.00
C GLY A 181 7.21 -26.87 -39.31
N PHE A 182 7.96 -26.16 -38.45
CA PHE A 182 9.40 -25.99 -38.59
C PHE A 182 10.19 -26.94 -37.69
N ASP A 183 11.40 -27.30 -38.09
CA ASP A 183 12.29 -28.13 -37.28
C ASP A 183 12.67 -27.46 -35.95
N ALA A 184 12.41 -28.14 -34.84
CA ALA A 184 12.74 -27.69 -33.48
C ALA A 184 13.37 -28.84 -32.67
N TYR A 185 14.70 -28.86 -32.60
CA TYR A 185 15.46 -29.92 -31.94
C TYR A 185 15.12 -30.03 -30.44
N GLY A 186 14.70 -31.21 -29.98
CA GLY A 186 14.42 -31.47 -28.57
C GLY A 186 13.07 -30.97 -28.04
N ALA A 187 12.27 -30.26 -28.85
CA ALA A 187 10.97 -29.71 -28.44
C ALA A 187 9.97 -30.80 -28.01
N GLY A 188 9.99 -31.97 -28.65
CA GLY A 188 9.13 -33.11 -28.30
C GLY A 188 9.49 -33.85 -27.01
N LYS A 189 10.55 -33.44 -26.30
CA LYS A 189 10.97 -34.02 -25.01
C LYS A 189 10.68 -33.08 -23.83
N LEU A 190 10.11 -31.91 -24.09
CA LEU A 190 9.76 -30.94 -23.05
C LEU A 190 8.48 -31.38 -22.36
N LEU A 191 8.47 -31.32 -21.03
CA LEU A 191 7.30 -31.61 -20.21
C LEU A 191 6.67 -30.28 -19.83
N VAL A 192 5.49 -29.99 -20.38
CA VAL A 192 4.78 -28.72 -20.21
C VAL A 192 3.30 -28.98 -19.95
N SER A 193 2.60 -27.97 -19.44
CA SER A 193 1.16 -28.08 -19.20
C SER A 193 0.36 -28.21 -20.52
N PRO A 194 -0.82 -28.89 -20.50
CA PRO A 194 -1.70 -28.96 -21.67
C PRO A 194 -2.09 -27.58 -22.20
N MET A 195 -2.24 -26.60 -21.32
CA MET A 195 -2.56 -25.22 -21.69
C MET A 195 -1.41 -24.56 -22.47
N GLN A 196 -0.16 -24.81 -22.08
CA GLN A 196 1.01 -24.33 -22.83
C GLN A 196 1.14 -25.00 -24.21
N GLU A 197 0.76 -26.27 -24.33
CA GLU A 197 0.70 -26.94 -25.63
C GLU A 197 -0.37 -26.31 -26.54
N ARG A 198 -1.57 -26.01 -25.99
CA ARG A 198 -2.63 -25.29 -26.72
C ARG A 198 -2.18 -23.89 -27.15
N ALA A 199 -1.49 -23.15 -26.28
CA ALA A 199 -0.91 -21.86 -26.61
C ALA A 199 0.08 -21.96 -27.78
N ALA A 200 0.95 -22.98 -27.76
CA ALA A 200 1.90 -23.23 -28.84
C ALA A 200 1.20 -23.61 -30.16
N GLN A 201 0.15 -24.44 -30.10
CA GLN A 201 -0.69 -24.78 -31.25
C GLN A 201 -1.37 -23.55 -31.84
N TYR A 202 -2.01 -22.73 -31.00
CA TYR A 202 -2.65 -21.48 -31.42
C TYR A 202 -1.66 -20.57 -32.16
N ILE A 203 -0.47 -20.34 -31.60
CA ILE A 203 0.56 -19.52 -32.27
C ILE A 203 1.01 -20.18 -33.58
N GLY A 204 1.22 -21.49 -33.56
CA GLY A 204 1.69 -22.25 -34.72
C GLY A 204 0.71 -22.22 -35.89
N GLU A 205 -0.59 -22.29 -35.61
CA GLU A 205 -1.68 -22.41 -36.59
C GLU A 205 -2.30 -21.06 -36.98
N ARG A 206 -2.51 -20.18 -36.00
CA ARG A 206 -3.28 -18.93 -36.12
C ARG A 206 -2.44 -17.66 -35.89
N GLY A 207 -1.17 -17.77 -35.49
CA GLY A 207 -0.30 -16.61 -35.29
C GLY A 207 -0.10 -15.79 -36.57
N SER A 208 0.15 -14.48 -36.41
CA SER A 208 0.31 -13.58 -37.55
C SER A 208 1.39 -14.00 -38.54
N ALA A 209 1.22 -13.59 -39.81
CA ALA A 209 2.20 -13.87 -40.87
C ALA A 209 3.58 -13.26 -40.59
N GLY A 210 3.66 -12.18 -39.79
CA GLY A 210 4.91 -11.62 -39.29
C GLY A 210 5.58 -12.55 -38.29
N LEU A 211 4.84 -12.97 -37.25
CA LEU A 211 5.34 -13.87 -36.22
C LEU A 211 5.77 -15.22 -36.80
N ARG A 212 4.97 -15.83 -37.70
CA ARG A 212 5.32 -17.09 -38.37
C ARG A 212 6.62 -17.01 -39.17
N ARG A 213 6.86 -15.89 -39.87
CA ARG A 213 8.15 -15.66 -40.58
C ARG A 213 9.32 -15.56 -39.61
N ARG A 214 9.16 -14.82 -38.50
CA ARG A 214 10.19 -14.72 -37.45
C ARG A 214 10.45 -16.06 -36.78
N LEU A 215 9.40 -16.83 -36.48
CA LEU A 215 9.49 -18.18 -35.93
C LEU A 215 10.29 -19.10 -36.85
N GLY A 216 10.05 -19.06 -38.17
CA GLY A 216 10.79 -19.85 -39.17
C GLY A 216 12.26 -19.43 -39.33
N ALA A 217 12.56 -18.13 -39.25
CA ALA A 217 13.93 -17.61 -39.32
C ALA A 217 14.73 -17.76 -38.01
N ALA A 218 14.06 -17.97 -36.88
CA ALA A 218 14.72 -18.03 -35.58
C ALA A 218 15.58 -19.29 -35.40
N THR A 219 16.89 -19.10 -35.15
CA THR A 219 17.80 -20.19 -34.78
C THR A 219 17.68 -20.49 -33.29
N LEU A 220 16.67 -21.28 -32.95
CA LEU A 220 16.48 -21.82 -31.61
C LEU A 220 17.45 -23.00 -31.41
N GLY A 221 18.40 -22.86 -30.47
CA GLY A 221 19.42 -23.87 -30.19
C GLY A 221 18.87 -25.09 -29.44
N LYS A 222 19.66 -25.67 -28.53
CA LYS A 222 19.10 -26.65 -27.59
C LYS A 222 18.18 -25.92 -26.59
N PRO A 223 17.00 -26.49 -26.26
CA PRO A 223 16.11 -25.90 -25.27
C PRO A 223 16.84 -25.80 -23.92
N ALA A 224 16.95 -24.58 -23.39
CA ALA A 224 17.71 -24.30 -22.18
C ALA A 224 17.18 -23.05 -21.44
N PRO A 225 17.36 -22.97 -20.11
CA PRO A 225 17.05 -21.79 -19.31
C PRO A 225 17.68 -20.47 -19.81
N GLU A 226 18.82 -20.53 -20.51
CA GLU A 226 19.49 -19.33 -21.02
C GLU A 226 18.87 -18.74 -22.30
N THR A 227 17.72 -19.24 -22.75
CA THR A 227 17.04 -18.79 -23.99
C THR A 227 16.77 -17.28 -24.03
N PHE A 228 16.62 -16.63 -22.87
CA PHE A 228 16.35 -15.19 -22.73
C PHE A 228 17.58 -14.27 -22.71
N LYS A 229 18.81 -14.80 -22.84
CA LYS A 229 20.03 -13.97 -22.91
C LYS A 229 20.20 -13.22 -24.23
N ASP A 230 19.51 -13.66 -25.27
CA ASP A 230 19.58 -13.11 -26.62
C ASP A 230 18.41 -12.15 -26.85
N ASP A 231 18.72 -10.89 -27.21
CA ASP A 231 17.73 -9.85 -27.45
C ASP A 231 16.73 -10.23 -28.56
N GLN A 232 17.16 -10.93 -29.61
CA GLN A 232 16.27 -11.34 -30.70
C GLN A 232 15.27 -12.41 -30.26
N ARG A 233 15.70 -13.32 -29.36
CA ARG A 233 14.85 -14.36 -28.79
C ARG A 233 13.88 -13.79 -27.76
N ALA A 234 14.32 -12.82 -26.97
CA ALA A 234 13.47 -12.08 -26.04
C ALA A 234 12.37 -11.31 -26.78
N GLU A 235 12.69 -10.69 -27.92
CA GLU A 235 11.71 -10.01 -28.77
C GLU A 235 10.71 -10.98 -29.40
N LEU A 236 11.19 -12.09 -29.96
CA LEU A 236 10.30 -13.13 -30.49
C LEU A 236 9.30 -13.62 -29.43
N PHE A 237 9.76 -13.78 -28.19
CA PHE A 237 8.90 -14.21 -27.09
C PHE A 237 7.86 -13.15 -26.70
N GLN A 238 8.23 -11.87 -26.72
CA GLN A 238 7.30 -10.77 -26.45
C GLN A 238 6.18 -10.72 -27.49
N ASP A 239 6.51 -10.90 -28.77
CA ASP A 239 5.52 -11.00 -29.85
C ASP A 239 4.56 -12.18 -29.62
N MET A 240 5.10 -13.35 -29.25
CA MET A 240 4.30 -14.54 -28.96
C MET A 240 3.34 -14.31 -27.78
N ILE A 241 3.78 -13.62 -26.72
CA ILE A 241 2.90 -13.23 -25.62
C ILE A 241 1.80 -12.29 -26.12
N GLY A 242 2.17 -11.28 -26.91
CA GLY A 242 1.19 -10.33 -27.47
C GLY A 242 0.09 -11.02 -28.26
N GLU A 243 0.43 -12.04 -29.04
CA GLU A 243 -0.53 -12.84 -29.82
C GLU A 243 -1.43 -13.71 -28.95
N LEU A 244 -0.91 -14.24 -27.82
CA LEU A 244 -1.72 -14.99 -26.86
C LEU A 244 -2.65 -14.09 -26.05
N LEU A 245 -2.24 -12.85 -25.75
CA LEU A 245 -3.09 -11.88 -25.09
C LEU A 245 -4.18 -11.37 -26.03
N GLY A 246 -3.83 -11.10 -27.28
CA GLY A 246 -4.72 -10.54 -28.28
C GLY A 246 -4.76 -9.01 -28.29
N ASP A 247 -5.80 -8.52 -28.94
CA ASP A 247 -5.94 -7.10 -29.21
C ASP A 247 -6.83 -6.39 -28.20
N PHE A 248 -6.48 -5.12 -27.90
CA PHE A 248 -7.19 -4.29 -26.94
C PHE A 248 -7.70 -3.02 -27.60
N ASP A 249 -8.95 -2.67 -27.32
CA ASP A 249 -9.58 -1.42 -27.75
C ASP A 249 -9.29 -0.27 -26.76
N LEU A 250 -9.12 -0.61 -25.47
CA LEU A 250 -8.79 0.33 -24.39
C LEU A 250 -7.62 -0.18 -23.55
N LEU A 251 -6.65 0.69 -23.29
CA LEU A 251 -5.66 0.50 -22.24
C LEU A 251 -5.90 1.45 -21.07
N ILE A 252 -5.95 0.90 -19.86
CA ILE A 252 -5.97 1.68 -18.61
C ILE A 252 -4.64 1.47 -17.91
N ILE A 253 -3.97 2.54 -17.47
CA ILE A 253 -2.66 2.49 -16.84
C ILE A 253 -2.76 3.15 -15.49
N ASP A 254 -2.84 2.35 -14.43
CA ASP A 254 -2.80 2.87 -13.07
C ASP A 254 -1.35 3.20 -12.66
N GLU A 255 -1.17 4.20 -11.80
CA GLU A 255 0.14 4.70 -11.39
C GLU A 255 1.08 4.98 -12.58
N ALA A 256 0.53 5.64 -13.61
CA ALA A 256 1.17 5.85 -14.90
C ALA A 256 2.43 6.72 -14.86
N HIS A 257 2.82 7.26 -13.70
CA HIS A 257 4.08 7.97 -13.50
C HIS A 257 5.23 7.05 -13.05
N LYS A 258 4.94 5.82 -12.59
CA LYS A 258 5.98 4.90 -12.11
C LYS A 258 6.83 4.40 -13.27
N SER A 259 8.09 4.80 -13.28
CA SER A 259 9.17 4.18 -14.05
C SER A 259 9.97 3.32 -13.07
N ARG A 260 9.59 2.05 -12.86
CA ARG A 260 10.44 1.10 -12.11
C ARG A 260 11.68 0.70 -12.93
N ALA A 261 12.52 1.69 -13.23
CA ALA A 261 13.91 1.54 -13.63
C ALA A 261 14.73 2.38 -12.63
N GLY A 262 15.03 1.83 -11.44
CA GLY A 262 15.91 2.58 -10.53
C GLY A 262 16.02 2.20 -9.06
N ALA A 263 15.21 1.29 -8.49
CA ALA A 263 15.30 1.03 -7.04
C ALA A 263 16.34 -0.03 -6.63
N THR A 264 16.83 -0.85 -7.56
CA THR A 264 17.84 -1.91 -7.28
C THR A 264 18.70 -2.14 -8.51
N LEU A 265 19.41 -1.12 -8.97
CA LEU A 265 20.41 -1.26 -10.02
C LEU A 265 21.71 -0.60 -9.55
N SER A 266 22.79 -1.36 -9.64
CA SER A 266 24.16 -0.94 -9.34
C SER A 266 24.56 0.26 -10.21
N LEU A 267 25.58 1.02 -9.77
CA LEU A 267 26.15 2.13 -10.54
C LEU A 267 26.60 1.72 -11.95
N ALA A 268 27.05 0.46 -12.14
CA ALA A 268 27.42 -0.08 -13.44
C ALA A 268 26.21 -0.28 -14.38
N GLU A 269 25.06 -0.71 -13.83
CA GLU A 269 23.81 -0.84 -14.58
C GLU A 269 23.18 0.53 -14.89
N LYS A 270 23.43 1.53 -14.05
CA LYS A 270 23.07 2.93 -14.33
C LYS A 270 23.96 3.55 -15.41
N GLN A 271 25.24 3.20 -15.49
CA GLN A 271 26.14 3.73 -16.53
C GLN A 271 25.88 3.13 -17.92
N ALA A 272 25.23 1.97 -18.02
CA ALA A 272 24.79 1.37 -19.29
C ALA A 272 23.44 1.96 -19.82
N GLN A 273 22.88 3.00 -19.19
CA GLN A 273 21.48 3.48 -19.32
C GLN A 273 21.04 4.06 -20.67
N GLY A 274 21.86 4.04 -21.72
CA GLY A 274 21.46 4.54 -23.03
C GLY A 274 20.34 3.75 -23.74
N LYS A 275 19.88 2.61 -23.20
CA LYS A 275 18.95 1.69 -23.93
C LYS A 275 17.79 1.07 -23.14
N LEU A 276 17.56 1.42 -21.88
CA LEU A 276 16.50 0.76 -21.07
C LEU A 276 15.22 1.60 -21.00
N ARG A 277 14.33 1.45 -21.99
CA ARG A 277 12.91 1.80 -21.83
C ARG A 277 12.35 1.12 -20.58
N SER A 278 11.52 1.82 -19.80
CA SER A 278 10.91 1.28 -18.57
C SER A 278 10.18 -0.06 -18.85
N ARG A 279 10.14 -1.01 -17.88
CA ARG A 279 9.44 -2.30 -18.06
C ARG A 279 7.99 -2.12 -18.53
N LEU A 280 7.31 -1.11 -17.99
CA LEU A 280 5.95 -0.74 -18.38
C LEU A 280 5.86 -0.25 -19.84
N THR A 281 6.83 0.55 -20.30
CA THR A 281 6.91 0.96 -21.72
C THR A 281 7.14 -0.24 -22.62
N LYS A 282 8.01 -1.19 -22.24
CA LYS A 282 8.22 -2.43 -23.01
C LYS A 282 6.94 -3.27 -23.07
N LEU A 283 6.21 -3.39 -21.97
CA LEU A 283 4.92 -4.08 -21.91
C LEU A 283 3.90 -3.44 -22.87
N ILE A 284 3.75 -2.11 -22.83
CA ILE A 284 2.80 -1.41 -23.71
C ILE A 284 3.22 -1.51 -25.18
N ASP A 285 4.47 -1.13 -25.51
CA ASP A 285 4.92 -0.98 -26.90
C ASP A 285 5.17 -2.31 -27.61
N ARG A 286 5.56 -3.37 -26.88
CA ARG A 286 6.00 -4.64 -27.51
C ARG A 286 5.09 -5.82 -27.27
N ILE A 287 4.37 -5.84 -26.15
CA ILE A 287 3.50 -6.96 -25.80
C ILE A 287 2.05 -6.61 -26.11
N LEU A 288 1.54 -5.46 -25.66
CA LEU A 288 0.13 -5.10 -25.84
C LEU A 288 -0.19 -4.44 -27.19
N MET A 289 0.83 -3.90 -27.86
CA MET A 289 0.71 -3.19 -29.14
C MET A 289 1.75 -3.62 -30.19
N PRO A 290 1.79 -4.90 -30.60
CA PRO A 290 2.58 -5.27 -31.77
C PRO A 290 2.07 -4.46 -32.99
N ASP A 291 2.99 -4.01 -33.86
CA ASP A 291 2.84 -3.04 -34.99
C ASP A 291 1.79 -3.37 -36.09
N SER A 292 0.66 -4.02 -35.76
CA SER A 292 -0.23 -4.70 -36.70
C SER A 292 -1.65 -4.13 -36.82
N ARG A 293 -2.01 -3.02 -36.17
CA ARG A 293 -3.43 -2.63 -36.06
C ARG A 293 -3.87 -1.46 -36.95
N ALA A 294 -4.97 -1.66 -37.66
CA ALA A 294 -5.62 -0.67 -38.53
C ALA A 294 -6.27 0.53 -37.78
N LYS A 295 -6.45 0.43 -36.45
CA LYS A 295 -6.95 1.53 -35.58
C LYS A 295 -6.22 1.53 -34.22
N PRO A 296 -5.74 2.68 -33.72
CA PRO A 296 -5.10 2.78 -32.41
C PRO A 296 -6.10 2.63 -31.26
N SER A 297 -5.72 1.90 -30.21
CA SER A 297 -6.51 1.76 -28.98
C SER A 297 -6.58 3.09 -28.21
N LYS A 298 -7.72 3.38 -27.57
CA LYS A 298 -7.82 4.51 -26.63
C LYS A 298 -7.06 4.20 -25.35
N ARG A 299 -6.60 5.24 -24.63
CA ARG A 299 -5.78 5.08 -23.42
C ARG A 299 -6.22 5.98 -22.27
N VAL A 300 -6.19 5.46 -21.05
CA VAL A 300 -6.45 6.23 -19.83
C VAL A 300 -5.31 6.01 -18.85
N ALA A 301 -4.69 7.09 -18.40
CA ALA A 301 -3.68 7.05 -17.35
C ALA A 301 -4.27 7.55 -16.02
N LEU A 302 -3.89 6.93 -14.91
CA LEU A 302 -4.28 7.36 -13.57
C LEU A 302 -3.04 7.75 -12.76
N THR A 303 -3.14 8.85 -12.01
CA THR A 303 -2.12 9.27 -11.05
C THR A 303 -2.78 10.05 -9.91
N ALA A 304 -2.19 10.07 -8.71
CA ALA A 304 -2.76 10.79 -7.57
C ALA A 304 -2.08 12.14 -7.28
N THR A 305 -0.85 12.33 -7.79
CA THR A 305 0.00 13.49 -7.49
C THR A 305 0.69 14.02 -8.76
N PRO A 306 -0.07 14.52 -9.76
CA PRO A 306 0.48 14.92 -11.06
C PRO A 306 1.48 16.10 -10.98
N MET A 307 1.37 16.96 -9.96
CA MET A 307 2.19 18.19 -9.87
C MET A 307 3.56 17.96 -9.23
N GLU A 308 3.77 16.81 -8.58
CA GLU A 308 5.09 16.39 -8.10
C GLU A 308 5.89 15.66 -9.19
N LEU A 309 5.33 15.51 -10.39
CA LEU A 309 5.96 14.76 -11.46
C LEU A 309 7.07 15.57 -12.13
N GLY A 310 8.26 14.98 -12.17
CA GLY A 310 9.36 15.54 -12.96
C GLY A 310 9.04 15.52 -14.47
N VAL A 311 9.78 16.32 -15.23
CA VAL A 311 9.64 16.42 -16.71
C VAL A 311 9.65 15.05 -17.37
N ASP A 312 10.55 14.16 -16.97
CA ASP A 312 10.66 12.81 -17.54
C ASP A 312 9.45 11.93 -17.23
N GLN A 313 8.80 12.12 -16.08
CA GLN A 313 7.57 11.41 -15.72
C GLN A 313 6.39 11.89 -16.57
N TRP A 314 6.30 13.20 -16.84
CA TRP A 314 5.31 13.76 -17.77
C TRP A 314 5.52 13.24 -19.20
N LYS A 315 6.75 13.27 -19.71
CA LYS A 315 7.11 12.69 -21.01
C LYS A 315 6.71 11.22 -21.10
N ALA A 316 6.99 10.45 -20.04
CA ALA A 316 6.58 9.06 -19.96
C ALA A 316 5.06 8.92 -20.02
N ILE A 317 4.29 9.73 -19.30
CA ILE A 317 2.82 9.73 -19.37
C ILE A 317 2.34 10.07 -20.78
N PHE A 318 2.86 11.12 -21.44
CA PHE A 318 2.44 11.50 -22.79
C PHE A 318 2.67 10.39 -23.81
N SER A 319 3.83 9.72 -23.75
CA SER A 319 4.10 8.54 -24.58
C SER A 319 3.13 7.38 -24.31
N ARG A 320 2.70 7.24 -23.05
CA ARG A 320 1.74 6.21 -22.61
C ARG A 320 0.30 6.54 -23.01
N LEU A 321 -0.06 7.80 -23.25
CA LEU A 321 -1.39 8.23 -23.70
C LEU A 321 -1.68 7.98 -25.18
N GLY A 322 -0.68 7.55 -25.97
CA GLY A 322 -0.89 7.26 -27.39
C GLY A 322 -1.08 8.51 -28.25
N LEU A 323 -0.56 9.65 -27.78
CA LEU A 323 -0.56 10.91 -28.51
C LEU A 323 0.39 10.81 -29.72
N GLY A 324 0.10 11.54 -30.79
CA GLY A 324 0.99 11.63 -31.96
C GLY A 324 2.34 12.27 -31.60
N ALA A 325 3.41 11.91 -32.33
CA ALA A 325 4.77 12.34 -32.04
C ALA A 325 4.90 13.88 -31.93
N ASP A 326 4.32 14.63 -32.87
CA ASP A 326 4.35 16.10 -32.87
C ASP A 326 3.69 16.70 -31.63
N ARG A 327 2.60 16.07 -31.19
CA ARG A 327 1.87 16.51 -29.99
C ARG A 327 2.63 16.17 -28.72
N ILE A 328 3.28 15.00 -28.65
CA ILE A 328 4.17 14.65 -27.53
C ILE A 328 5.30 15.68 -27.45
N VAL A 329 5.96 16.02 -28.56
CA VAL A 329 7.04 17.02 -28.58
C VAL A 329 6.52 18.37 -28.11
N THR A 330 5.36 18.81 -28.62
CA THR A 330 4.74 20.09 -28.23
C THR A 330 4.45 20.13 -26.73
N LEU A 331 3.75 19.12 -26.19
CA LEU A 331 3.40 19.07 -24.78
C LEU A 331 4.63 18.91 -23.89
N SER A 332 5.62 18.13 -24.32
CA SER A 332 6.89 17.99 -23.59
C SER A 332 7.63 19.33 -23.51
N GLY A 333 7.63 20.12 -24.58
CA GLY A 333 8.20 21.47 -24.58
C GLY A 333 7.46 22.43 -23.65
N VAL A 334 6.13 22.32 -23.54
CA VAL A 334 5.34 23.10 -22.58
C VAL A 334 5.68 22.72 -21.14
N VAL A 335 5.78 21.42 -20.84
CA VAL A 335 6.19 20.94 -19.51
C VAL A 335 7.62 21.35 -19.18
N GLU A 336 8.55 21.24 -20.14
CA GLU A 336 9.94 21.68 -19.99
C GLU A 336 10.03 23.19 -19.76
N ARG A 337 9.31 24.01 -20.52
CA ARG A 337 9.29 25.46 -20.33
C ARG A 337 8.80 25.81 -18.92
N TYR A 338 7.71 25.18 -18.48
CA TYR A 338 7.21 25.38 -17.14
C TYR A 338 8.23 24.95 -16.09
N ALA A 339 8.81 23.75 -16.20
CA ALA A 339 9.86 23.26 -15.31
C ALA A 339 11.12 24.15 -15.31
N ASN A 340 11.52 24.70 -16.45
CA ASN A 340 12.66 25.62 -16.54
C ASN A 340 12.33 26.96 -15.89
N ALA A 341 11.12 27.52 -16.10
CA ALA A 341 10.70 28.74 -15.42
C ALA A 341 10.70 28.57 -13.89
N VAL A 342 10.32 27.38 -13.40
CA VAL A 342 10.46 26.97 -12.00
C VAL A 342 11.94 26.94 -11.60
N ASP A 343 12.78 26.30 -12.41
CA ASP A 343 14.18 26.05 -12.07
C ASP A 343 15.08 27.29 -12.14
N GLU A 344 14.75 28.24 -13.00
CA GLU A 344 15.46 29.49 -13.24
C GLU A 344 15.09 30.59 -12.25
N LEU A 345 14.00 30.44 -11.51
CA LEU A 345 13.64 31.40 -10.47
C LEU A 345 14.71 31.41 -9.37
N ARG A 346 15.45 32.52 -9.26
CA ARG A 346 16.52 32.71 -8.28
C ARG A 346 16.21 33.83 -7.32
N SER A 347 15.83 35.00 -7.85
CA SER A 347 15.70 36.23 -7.06
C SER A 347 14.25 36.62 -6.76
N GLY A 348 13.30 36.08 -7.53
CA GLY A 348 11.90 36.47 -7.43
C GLY A 348 11.65 37.85 -8.03
N SER A 349 12.42 38.24 -9.04
CA SER A 349 12.25 39.48 -9.79
C SER A 349 10.94 39.48 -10.58
N GLN A 350 10.48 40.67 -10.97
CA GLN A 350 9.22 40.82 -11.69
C GLN A 350 9.22 40.07 -13.04
N ASP A 351 10.35 40.03 -13.73
CA ASP A 351 10.49 39.36 -15.03
C ASP A 351 10.42 37.83 -14.86
N GLU A 352 11.14 37.27 -13.88
CA GLU A 352 11.09 35.83 -13.57
C GLU A 352 9.66 35.39 -13.19
N ILE A 353 8.95 36.18 -12.37
CA ILE A 353 7.55 35.89 -11.99
C ILE A 353 6.60 35.99 -13.20
N THR A 354 6.87 36.91 -14.13
CA THR A 354 6.05 37.08 -15.33
C THR A 354 6.21 35.86 -16.25
N GLU A 355 7.45 35.42 -16.52
CA GLU A 355 7.70 34.19 -17.28
C GLU A 355 7.05 32.97 -16.60
N LEU A 356 7.15 32.87 -15.27
CA LEU A 356 6.52 31.79 -14.50
C LEU A 356 5.01 31.72 -14.72
N ARG A 357 4.34 32.88 -14.67
CA ARG A 357 2.90 33.00 -14.85
C ARG A 357 2.47 32.65 -16.27
N GLU A 358 3.23 33.10 -17.27
CA GLU A 358 2.95 32.78 -18.67
C GLU A 358 3.14 31.29 -18.96
N ALA A 359 4.24 30.70 -18.47
CA ALA A 359 4.50 29.28 -18.61
C ALA A 359 3.44 28.42 -17.91
N ALA A 360 3.01 28.80 -16.69
CA ALA A 360 1.94 28.12 -15.97
C ALA A 360 0.58 28.21 -16.71
N GLY A 361 0.25 29.38 -17.26
CA GLY A 361 -0.97 29.56 -18.04
C GLY A 361 -0.97 28.76 -19.34
N GLU A 362 0.19 28.68 -20.02
CA GLU A 362 0.36 27.83 -21.19
C GLU A 362 0.24 26.34 -20.84
N PHE A 363 0.87 25.91 -19.74
CA PHE A 363 0.78 24.56 -19.20
C PHE A 363 -0.67 24.15 -18.97
N GLN A 364 -1.44 24.94 -18.20
CA GLN A 364 -2.85 24.65 -17.96
C GLN A 364 -3.65 24.57 -19.26
N ARG A 365 -3.54 25.60 -20.11
CA ARG A 365 -4.34 25.71 -21.33
C ARG A 365 -4.07 24.56 -22.31
N LYS A 366 -2.82 24.09 -22.43
CA LYS A 366 -2.45 23.02 -23.35
C LYS A 366 -2.78 21.62 -22.83
N LEU A 367 -2.79 21.44 -21.50
CA LEU A 367 -3.06 20.14 -20.88
C LEU A 367 -4.54 19.94 -20.52
N ARG A 368 -5.37 20.99 -20.46
CA ARG A 368 -6.77 20.92 -20.02
C ARG A 368 -7.64 19.91 -20.79
N ASP A 369 -7.30 19.66 -22.05
CA ASP A 369 -8.07 18.77 -22.91
C ASP A 369 -7.70 17.28 -22.69
N ILE A 370 -6.59 17.02 -22.01
CA ILE A 370 -6.10 15.66 -21.73
C ILE A 370 -5.95 15.36 -20.25
N VAL A 371 -6.05 16.34 -19.34
CA VAL A 371 -5.92 16.15 -17.89
C VAL A 371 -7.19 16.61 -17.17
N THR A 372 -7.71 15.77 -16.28
CA THR A 372 -8.74 16.15 -15.30
C THR A 372 -8.25 15.91 -13.88
N ARG A 373 -8.74 16.71 -12.93
CA ARG A 373 -8.37 16.61 -11.51
C ARG A 373 -9.47 17.12 -10.59
N ARG A 374 -9.97 16.22 -9.74
CA ARG A 374 -10.89 16.53 -8.63
C ARG A 374 -10.14 16.71 -7.32
N LEU A 375 -10.73 17.49 -6.42
CA LEU A 375 -10.14 17.97 -5.17
C LEU A 375 -11.10 17.74 -3.99
N TRP A 376 -10.59 17.44 -2.80
CA TRP A 376 -11.42 17.19 -1.62
C TRP A 376 -12.30 18.37 -1.22
N ARG A 377 -11.82 19.61 -1.39
CA ARG A 377 -12.63 20.82 -1.11
C ARG A 377 -13.91 20.92 -1.92
N ASP A 378 -13.95 20.29 -3.10
CA ASP A 378 -15.10 20.30 -3.99
C ASP A 378 -16.07 19.14 -3.68
N HIS A 379 -15.72 18.27 -2.73
CA HIS A 379 -16.59 17.22 -2.25
C HIS A 379 -17.82 17.81 -1.54
N PRO A 380 -19.06 17.38 -1.86
CA PRO A 380 -20.27 17.99 -1.31
C PRO A 380 -20.30 18.04 0.23
N LEU A 381 -19.90 16.96 0.90
CA LEU A 381 -19.84 16.90 2.37
C LEU A 381 -18.75 17.81 2.95
N VAL A 382 -17.57 17.87 2.31
CA VAL A 382 -16.46 18.71 2.77
C VAL A 382 -16.80 20.18 2.58
N LYS A 383 -17.47 20.53 1.49
CA LYS A 383 -17.97 21.88 1.25
C LYS A 383 -18.97 22.32 2.32
N ARG A 384 -19.95 21.47 2.65
CA ARG A 384 -20.89 21.72 3.76
C ARG A 384 -20.18 21.88 5.11
N TYR A 385 -19.16 21.06 5.37
CA TYR A 385 -18.34 21.18 6.57
C TYR A 385 -17.55 22.50 6.59
N ALA A 386 -16.97 22.90 5.45
CA ALA A 386 -16.20 24.15 5.31
C ALA A 386 -17.06 25.41 5.48
N GLU A 387 -18.36 25.32 5.22
CA GLU A 387 -19.32 26.42 5.43
C GLU A 387 -19.70 26.62 6.92
N LEU A 388 -19.28 25.72 7.83
CA LEU A 388 -19.52 25.87 9.26
C LEU A 388 -18.71 27.05 9.84
N PRO A 389 -19.27 27.80 10.82
CA PRO A 389 -18.57 28.90 11.46
C PRO A 389 -17.26 28.44 12.12
N GLY A 390 -16.16 29.16 11.85
CA GLY A 390 -14.85 28.91 12.46
C GLY A 390 -14.00 27.84 11.76
N VAL A 391 -14.49 27.22 10.68
CA VAL A 391 -13.70 26.29 9.87
C VAL A 391 -12.81 27.09 8.89
N PRO A 392 -11.49 26.84 8.85
CA PRO A 392 -10.60 27.55 7.96
C PRO A 392 -10.83 27.15 6.49
N ASN A 393 -10.78 28.13 5.59
CA ASN A 393 -10.84 27.91 4.14
C ASN A 393 -9.50 27.32 3.63
N SER A 394 -9.27 26.05 3.89
CA SER A 394 -8.06 25.30 3.53
C SER A 394 -8.34 24.20 2.50
N ALA A 395 -7.30 23.58 1.96
CA ALA A 395 -7.41 22.48 0.98
C ALA A 395 -8.19 21.27 1.52
N HIS A 396 -7.94 20.94 2.79
CA HIS A 396 -8.54 19.82 3.50
C HIS A 396 -9.08 20.33 4.84
N PRO A 397 -10.22 21.06 4.85
CA PRO A 397 -10.74 21.70 6.05
C PRO A 397 -11.13 20.70 7.14
N HIS A 398 -11.40 19.46 6.75
CA HIS A 398 -11.73 18.36 7.64
C HIS A 398 -10.54 17.70 8.34
N ARG A 399 -9.30 18.06 7.97
CA ARG A 399 -8.08 17.50 8.57
C ARG A 399 -7.48 18.45 9.60
N GLU A 400 -6.93 17.89 10.67
CA GLU A 400 -6.20 18.61 11.70
C GLU A 400 -4.80 18.03 11.86
N TYR A 401 -3.79 18.89 11.88
CA TYR A 401 -2.39 18.50 12.02
C TYR A 401 -1.92 18.94 13.40
N ILE A 402 -1.48 17.97 14.21
CA ILE A 402 -1.16 18.17 15.61
C ILE A 402 0.28 17.72 15.81
N THR A 403 1.18 18.66 16.13
CA THR A 403 2.58 18.35 16.41
C THR A 403 2.82 18.29 17.91
N HIS A 404 3.17 17.11 18.42
CA HIS A 404 3.61 16.90 19.80
C HIS A 404 5.11 17.15 19.90
N SER A 405 5.50 18.34 20.37
CA SER A 405 6.89 18.70 20.57
C SER A 405 7.31 18.46 22.02
N LEU A 406 8.33 17.61 22.21
CA LEU A 406 8.96 17.32 23.49
C LEU A 406 10.03 18.37 23.76
N ALA A 407 9.74 19.31 24.66
CA ALA A 407 10.71 20.30 25.10
C ALA A 407 11.86 19.62 25.88
N PRO A 408 13.14 20.00 25.70
CA PRO A 408 14.24 19.48 26.50
C PRO A 408 14.00 19.58 28.01
N ALA A 409 13.27 20.60 28.46
CA ALA A 409 12.91 20.77 29.87
C ALA A 409 11.94 19.71 30.42
N SER A 410 11.13 19.06 29.58
CA SER A 410 10.23 17.97 29.99
C SER A 410 10.94 16.62 30.06
N LEU A 411 12.14 16.51 29.48
CA LEU A 411 12.96 15.29 29.54
C LEU A 411 13.60 15.13 30.93
N ARG A 412 13.66 13.87 31.37
CA ARG A 412 14.31 13.52 32.63
C ARG A 412 15.82 13.84 32.56
N PRO A 413 16.50 14.11 33.70
CA PRO A 413 17.92 14.48 33.69
C PRO A 413 18.83 13.49 32.95
N ASP A 414 18.54 12.21 33.07
CA ASP A 414 19.20 11.07 32.40
C ASP A 414 18.98 11.11 30.87
N GLU A 415 17.76 11.40 30.42
CA GLU A 415 17.42 11.54 28.99
C GLU A 415 18.08 12.77 28.35
N ARG A 416 18.11 13.90 29.06
CA ARG A 416 18.80 15.12 28.59
C ARG A 416 20.30 14.89 28.45
N ARG A 417 20.90 14.21 29.42
CA ARG A 417 22.32 13.87 29.38
C ARG A 417 22.62 12.98 28.17
N LYS A 418 21.79 11.97 27.93
CA LYS A 418 21.95 11.07 26.78
C LYS A 418 21.79 11.76 25.43
N LEU A 419 20.85 12.70 25.31
CA LEU A 419 20.74 13.57 24.14
C LEU A 419 22.03 14.38 23.93
N ALA A 420 22.53 15.03 25.00
CA ALA A 420 23.76 15.82 24.93
C ALA A 420 25.00 14.98 24.56
N LEU A 421 25.12 13.76 25.10
CA LEU A 421 26.20 12.83 24.77
C LEU A 421 26.13 12.37 23.31
N SER A 422 24.94 12.08 22.80
CA SER A 422 24.73 11.68 21.40
C SER A 422 25.12 12.80 20.43
N GLU A 423 24.79 14.05 20.76
CA GLU A 423 25.19 15.23 20.00
C GLU A 423 26.71 15.50 20.09
N ALA A 424 27.31 15.34 21.27
CA ALA A 424 28.76 15.48 21.46
C ALA A 424 29.55 14.44 20.65
N LEU A 425 29.07 13.19 20.62
CA LEU A 425 29.63 12.11 19.82
C LEU A 425 29.54 12.41 18.33
N ALA A 426 28.36 12.82 17.85
CA ALA A 426 28.17 13.22 16.45
C ALA A 426 29.08 14.39 16.07
N ALA A 427 29.22 15.37 16.96
CA ALA A 427 30.11 16.52 16.75
C ALA A 427 31.59 16.11 16.69
N ALA A 428 32.03 15.19 17.55
CA ALA A 428 33.40 14.67 17.54
C ALA A 428 33.71 13.86 16.28
N ALA A 429 32.72 13.13 15.76
CA ALA A 429 32.81 12.32 14.55
C ALA A 429 32.85 13.13 13.23
N ARG A 430 32.49 14.43 13.26
CA ARG A 430 32.52 15.29 12.08
C ARG A 430 33.94 15.42 11.51
N GLY A 431 34.08 15.12 10.23
CA GLY A 431 35.36 15.17 9.52
C GLY A 431 36.34 14.04 9.85
N ALA A 432 35.95 13.08 10.69
CA ALA A 432 36.74 11.87 10.93
C ALA A 432 36.40 10.75 9.93
N SER A 433 37.35 9.86 9.67
CA SER A 433 37.19 8.62 8.89
C SER A 433 36.44 7.53 9.68
N VAL A 434 35.38 7.90 10.38
CA VAL A 434 34.54 6.99 11.19
C VAL A 434 33.26 6.59 10.46
N GLY A 435 32.65 5.49 10.91
CA GLY A 435 31.38 4.98 10.39
C GLY A 435 30.26 6.02 10.40
N HIS A 436 29.34 5.88 9.44
CA HIS A 436 28.22 6.81 9.25
C HIS A 436 27.33 6.97 10.51
N GLU A 437 27.24 5.92 11.32
CA GLU A 437 26.37 5.88 12.49
C GLU A 437 26.86 6.77 13.63
N LEU A 438 28.18 6.85 13.84
CA LEU A 438 28.77 7.75 14.83
C LEU A 438 28.55 9.22 14.42
N LYS A 439 28.67 9.52 13.12
CA LYS A 439 28.41 10.87 12.57
C LYS A 439 26.95 11.30 12.72
N THR A 440 26.04 10.34 12.85
CA THR A 440 24.59 10.58 12.90
C THR A 440 23.97 10.25 14.26
N ALA A 441 24.79 10.05 15.31
CA ALA A 441 24.32 9.62 16.63
C ALA A 441 23.21 10.52 17.22
N GLY A 442 23.34 11.85 17.11
CA GLY A 442 22.29 12.80 17.53
C GLY A 442 20.98 12.65 16.74
N ILE A 443 21.08 12.48 15.41
CA ILE A 443 19.91 12.19 14.56
C ILE A 443 19.26 10.88 14.98
N ARG A 444 20.05 9.83 15.23
CA ARG A 444 19.56 8.52 15.67
C ARG A 444 18.81 8.60 16.99
N PHE A 445 19.32 9.37 17.96
CA PHE A 445 18.58 9.64 19.20
C PHE A 445 17.24 10.33 18.91
N SER A 446 17.24 11.43 18.15
CA SER A 446 15.99 12.14 17.83
C SER A 446 14.95 11.24 17.12
N GLN A 447 15.39 10.28 16.31
CA GLN A 447 14.56 9.31 15.57
C GLN A 447 14.24 8.02 16.34
N ALA A 448 14.53 7.94 17.65
CA ALA A 448 14.33 6.74 18.46
C ALA A 448 14.97 5.48 17.85
N LEU A 449 16.18 5.62 17.32
CA LEU A 449 17.00 4.53 16.77
C LEU A 449 18.02 4.04 17.81
N PRO A 450 18.46 2.76 17.73
CA PRO A 450 19.58 2.29 18.54
C PRO A 450 20.82 3.14 18.27
N HIS A 451 21.50 3.58 19.34
CA HIS A 451 22.69 4.41 19.25
C HIS A 451 23.86 3.67 18.57
N LEU A 452 23.95 2.35 18.75
CA LEU A 452 24.97 1.46 18.16
C LEU A 452 24.30 0.16 17.67
N PRO A 453 24.66 -0.41 16.51
CA PRO A 453 24.18 -1.71 16.07
C PRO A 453 24.68 -2.86 16.95
N GLU A 454 23.90 -3.95 17.00
CA GLU A 454 24.33 -5.23 17.58
C GLU A 454 25.65 -5.75 16.99
N ALA A 455 25.89 -5.54 15.69
CA ALA A 455 27.12 -5.97 15.02
C ALA A 455 28.39 -5.29 15.55
N LEU A 456 28.28 -4.06 16.09
CA LEU A 456 29.38 -3.34 16.71
C LEU A 456 29.52 -3.62 18.21
N ARG A 457 28.47 -4.16 18.86
CA ARG A 457 28.52 -4.67 20.24
C ARG A 457 29.26 -6.01 20.34
N ASN A 458 29.26 -6.79 19.26
CA ASN A 458 29.86 -8.13 19.19
C ASN A 458 31.22 -8.16 18.47
N ALA A 459 31.88 -7.02 18.25
CA ALA A 459 33.16 -6.97 17.54
C ALA A 459 34.32 -7.66 18.31
N ASP A 460 34.10 -8.09 19.56
CA ASP A 460 35.04 -8.91 20.33
C ASP A 460 34.74 -10.43 20.27
N GLY A 461 33.83 -10.91 19.41
CA GLY A 461 33.54 -12.34 19.33
C GLY A 461 32.76 -12.79 18.08
N GLU A 462 33.50 -13.40 17.16
CA GLU A 462 33.06 -14.31 16.08
C GLU A 462 32.09 -13.77 14.99
N GLY A 463 32.72 -13.46 13.85
CA GLY A 463 32.23 -13.32 12.48
C GLY A 463 30.82 -13.80 12.12
N LYS A 464 29.99 -12.84 11.70
CA LYS A 464 28.91 -13.05 10.71
C LYS A 464 29.19 -12.21 9.46
N LYS A 465 29.10 -12.87 8.30
CA LYS A 465 29.34 -12.30 6.96
C LYS A 465 28.47 -11.07 6.72
N LEU A 466 29.11 -9.92 6.54
CA LEU A 466 28.49 -8.72 5.97
C LEU A 466 28.09 -8.95 4.51
N ASP A 467 26.93 -8.40 4.16
CA ASP A 467 26.38 -8.41 2.82
C ASP A 467 27.22 -7.53 1.89
N LYS A 468 27.32 -7.92 0.62
CA LYS A 468 28.23 -7.32 -0.37
C LYS A 468 27.74 -5.92 -0.79
N GLY A 469 28.18 -4.88 -0.08
CA GLY A 469 27.90 -3.49 -0.45
C GLY A 469 28.87 -2.47 0.14
N ASP A 470 29.53 -2.78 1.26
CA ASP A 470 30.58 -1.92 1.80
C ASP A 470 31.92 -2.36 1.22
N GLU A 471 32.48 -1.53 0.34
CA GLU A 471 33.88 -1.61 -0.04
C GLU A 471 34.71 -1.53 1.26
N ALA A 472 35.30 -2.68 1.62
CA ALA A 472 36.35 -2.74 2.60
C ALA A 472 37.47 -1.80 2.13
N VAL A 473 37.55 -0.63 2.76
CA VAL A 473 38.68 0.28 2.61
C VAL A 473 39.91 -0.51 3.08
N THR A 474 40.68 -0.99 2.12
CA THR A 474 42.04 -1.49 2.35
C THR A 474 42.81 -0.37 3.03
N VAL A 475 43.07 -0.53 4.32
CA VAL A 475 43.96 0.34 5.09
C VAL A 475 45.37 0.14 4.56
N VAL A 476 45.73 0.93 3.54
CA VAL A 476 47.11 1.15 3.16
C VAL A 476 47.66 2.20 4.10
N GLY A 477 48.69 1.83 4.86
CA GLY A 477 49.31 2.68 5.86
C GLY A 477 49.75 4.03 5.28
N SER A 478 49.17 5.09 5.82
CA SER A 478 49.77 6.41 5.86
C SER A 478 49.74 6.86 7.31
N VAL A 479 50.86 7.37 7.81
CA VAL A 479 50.99 8.00 9.12
C VAL A 479 49.81 8.96 9.31
N GLU A 480 48.86 8.61 10.18
CA GLU A 480 47.69 9.45 10.43
C GLU A 480 48.16 10.78 11.02
N ASP A 481 47.86 11.88 10.32
CA ASP A 481 48.11 13.23 10.80
C ASP A 481 47.62 13.39 12.26
N PRO A 482 48.40 13.99 13.18
CA PRO A 482 48.04 14.14 14.60
C PRO A 482 46.62 14.68 14.85
N ALA A 483 46.09 15.52 13.96
CA ALA A 483 44.73 16.03 14.10
C ALA A 483 43.66 14.93 13.89
N THR A 484 43.93 13.94 13.04
CA THR A 484 43.06 12.79 12.80
C THR A 484 43.07 11.84 14.00
N GLN A 485 44.25 11.54 14.55
CA GLN A 485 44.35 10.73 15.78
C GLN A 485 43.64 11.39 16.96
N ALA A 486 43.81 12.71 17.15
CA ALA A 486 43.10 13.44 18.19
C ALA A 486 41.56 13.44 17.99
N ARG A 487 41.08 13.40 16.74
CA ARG A 487 39.63 13.23 16.45
C ARG A 487 39.14 11.84 16.82
N LEU A 488 39.88 10.79 16.45
CA LEU A 488 39.53 9.40 16.79
C LEU A 488 39.48 9.19 18.31
N GLN A 489 40.46 9.70 19.05
CA GLN A 489 40.48 9.65 20.51
C GLN A 489 39.26 10.36 21.14
N ARG A 490 38.86 11.52 20.60
CA ARG A 490 37.63 12.19 21.06
C ARG A 490 36.38 11.37 20.77
N CYS A 491 36.29 10.75 19.60
CA CYS A 491 35.16 9.88 19.26
C CYS A 491 35.08 8.69 20.22
N GLU A 492 36.21 8.04 20.49
CA GLU A 492 36.30 6.91 21.42
C GLU A 492 35.92 7.30 22.85
N TYR A 493 36.41 8.45 23.33
CA TYR A 493 36.03 8.99 24.64
C TYR A 493 34.51 9.18 24.75
N TRP A 494 33.90 9.91 23.83
CA TRP A 494 32.46 10.17 23.88
C TRP A 494 31.63 8.92 23.70
N ARG A 495 32.10 7.95 22.89
CA ARG A 495 31.47 6.64 22.74
C ARG A 495 31.46 5.89 24.06
N THR A 496 32.61 5.82 24.73
CA THR A 496 32.75 5.13 26.02
C THR A 496 31.82 5.74 27.07
N VAL A 497 31.74 7.06 27.14
CA VAL A 497 30.84 7.76 28.07
C VAL A 497 29.37 7.48 27.76
N ALA A 498 28.98 7.46 26.48
CA ALA A 498 27.61 7.13 26.09
C ALA A 498 27.24 5.67 26.39
N GLU A 499 28.16 4.73 26.19
CA GLU A 499 27.95 3.31 26.49
C GLU A 499 27.80 3.06 28.00
N LEU A 500 28.61 3.73 28.83
CA LEU A 500 28.50 3.68 30.28
C LEU A 500 27.13 4.19 30.75
N GLU A 501 26.69 5.35 30.25
CA GLU A 501 25.38 5.91 30.59
C GLU A 501 24.22 4.98 30.16
N ASP A 502 24.31 4.37 28.97
CA ASP A 502 23.34 3.36 28.52
C ASP A 502 23.31 2.15 29.45
N SER A 503 24.46 1.64 29.88
CA SER A 503 24.55 0.50 30.79
C SER A 503 23.94 0.79 32.16
N GLU A 504 24.18 1.99 32.70
CA GLU A 504 23.61 2.44 33.99
C GLU A 504 22.10 2.64 33.93
N GLN A 505 21.60 3.25 32.85
CA GLN A 505 20.17 3.55 32.70
C GLN A 505 19.33 2.32 32.32
N LEU A 506 19.84 1.50 31.40
CA LEU A 506 19.09 0.41 30.80
C LEU A 506 19.32 -0.90 31.53
N GLY A 507 20.46 -1.12 32.17
CA GLY A 507 20.72 -2.30 33.00
C GLY A 507 20.29 -3.61 32.34
N ASP A 508 19.27 -4.24 32.93
CA ASP A 508 18.68 -5.53 32.53
C ASP A 508 18.01 -5.53 31.15
N VAL A 509 17.48 -4.40 30.69
CA VAL A 509 16.85 -4.26 29.36
C VAL A 509 17.83 -3.81 28.26
N GLY A 510 19.09 -3.52 28.62
CA GLY A 510 20.11 -3.05 27.67
C GLY A 510 20.57 -4.10 26.65
N VAL A 511 20.30 -5.38 26.93
CA VAL A 511 20.73 -6.55 26.13
C VAL A 511 20.03 -6.59 24.77
N ASP A 512 18.74 -6.25 24.72
CA ASP A 512 17.94 -6.27 23.49
C ASP A 512 17.54 -4.83 23.12
N PRO A 513 17.93 -4.32 21.93
CA PRO A 513 17.53 -3.00 21.47
C PRO A 513 16.00 -2.77 21.48
N ARG A 514 15.20 -3.82 21.26
CA ARG A 514 13.72 -3.76 21.30
C ARG A 514 13.18 -3.51 22.71
N PHE A 515 13.93 -3.91 23.74
CA PHE A 515 13.59 -3.62 25.13
C PHE A 515 14.07 -2.22 25.47
N ALA A 516 15.36 -1.93 25.25
CA ALA A 516 15.95 -0.64 25.55
C ALA A 516 15.18 0.56 24.96
N LEU A 517 14.74 0.48 23.69
CA LEU A 517 14.02 1.55 23.02
C LEU A 517 12.66 1.89 23.64
N GLN A 518 12.06 0.99 24.43
CA GLN A 518 10.77 1.26 25.09
C GLN A 518 10.86 2.43 26.07
N TRP A 519 12.06 2.68 26.63
CA TRP A 519 12.32 3.81 27.54
C TRP A 519 12.83 5.07 26.84
N HIS A 520 12.93 5.06 25.50
CA HIS A 520 13.29 6.26 24.77
C HIS A 520 12.18 7.32 24.91
N PRO A 521 12.49 8.60 25.19
CA PRO A 521 11.47 9.62 25.47
C PRO A 521 10.43 9.76 24.34
N ARG A 522 10.87 9.74 23.08
CA ARG A 522 9.96 9.76 21.91
C ARG A 522 9.03 8.53 21.86
N VAL A 523 9.52 7.34 22.20
CA VAL A 523 8.70 6.11 22.19
C VAL A 523 7.69 6.16 23.32
N ARG A 524 8.10 6.59 24.52
CA ARG A 524 7.20 6.75 25.68
C ARG A 524 6.10 7.77 25.41
N GLU A 525 6.44 8.90 24.78
CA GLU A 525 5.44 9.90 24.41
C GLU A 525 4.48 9.36 23.35
N ALA A 526 4.99 8.64 22.34
CA ALA A 526 4.15 7.99 21.34
C ALA A 526 3.20 6.97 21.97
N VAL A 527 3.68 6.14 22.90
CA VAL A 527 2.87 5.19 23.67
C VAL A 527 1.75 5.92 24.40
N ARG A 528 2.10 6.97 25.17
CA ARG A 528 1.11 7.76 25.92
C ARG A 528 0.04 8.35 25.01
N LEU A 529 0.46 9.00 23.91
CA LEU A 529 -0.45 9.59 22.94
C LEU A 529 -1.39 8.53 22.33
N ILE A 530 -0.84 7.42 21.85
CA ILE A 530 -1.62 6.35 21.24
C ILE A 530 -2.61 5.75 22.25
N GLU A 531 -2.20 5.57 23.50
CA GLU A 531 -3.07 5.06 24.58
C GLU A 531 -4.19 6.03 24.93
N GLU A 532 -3.93 7.34 24.92
CA GLU A 532 -4.96 8.36 25.12
C GLU A 532 -6.00 8.33 23.99
N LEU A 533 -5.54 8.21 22.73
CA LEU A 533 -6.40 8.16 21.55
C LEU A 533 -7.21 6.86 21.47
N ALA A 534 -6.60 5.72 21.79
CA ALA A 534 -7.23 4.40 21.67
C ALA A 534 -7.91 3.90 22.95
N GLY A 535 -7.62 4.46 24.13
CA GLY A 535 -7.97 3.91 25.45
C GLY A 535 -9.24 4.46 26.13
N GLY A 536 -10.05 5.28 25.46
CA GLY A 536 -11.32 5.82 26.01
C GLY A 536 -12.53 4.88 25.87
N ARG A 537 -13.67 5.21 26.52
CA ARG A 537 -14.96 4.47 26.40
C ARG A 537 -15.52 4.39 24.96
N LYS A 538 -14.99 5.19 24.02
CA LYS A 538 -15.28 5.16 22.57
C LYS A 538 -14.06 4.76 21.73
N GLY A 539 -13.07 4.08 22.34
CA GLY A 539 -11.70 3.87 21.85
C GLY A 539 -11.55 3.80 20.33
N GLU A 540 -10.87 4.79 19.76
CA GLU A 540 -10.78 4.95 18.32
C GLU A 540 -9.71 4.05 17.72
N LYS A 541 -9.86 3.75 16.43
CA LYS A 541 -8.80 3.09 15.67
C LYS A 541 -7.68 4.10 15.41
N VAL A 542 -6.45 3.71 15.71
CA VAL A 542 -5.26 4.54 15.50
C VAL A 542 -4.34 3.86 14.49
N LEU A 543 -3.98 4.59 13.45
CA LEU A 543 -3.07 4.13 12.41
C LEU A 543 -1.69 4.75 12.60
N VAL A 544 -0.65 3.94 12.82
CA VAL A 544 0.71 4.43 13.09
C VAL A 544 1.64 4.08 11.94
N PHE A 545 2.25 5.09 11.33
CA PHE A 545 3.28 4.92 10.30
C PHE A 545 4.67 5.16 10.88
N GLY A 546 5.60 4.25 10.56
CA GLY A 546 7.03 4.44 10.85
C GLY A 546 7.92 3.92 9.73
N GLU A 547 9.19 4.36 9.74
CA GLU A 547 10.21 3.90 8.82
C GLU A 547 11.03 2.74 9.42
N TYR A 548 11.46 2.91 10.67
CA TYR A 548 12.43 2.02 11.32
C TYR A 548 11.77 0.90 12.13
N LEU A 549 12.17 -0.34 11.83
CA LEU A 549 11.59 -1.56 12.42
C LEU A 549 11.83 -1.67 13.93
N ALA A 550 13.03 -1.36 14.43
CA ALA A 550 13.37 -1.50 15.84
C ALA A 550 12.44 -0.66 16.74
N SER A 551 12.20 0.60 16.35
CA SER A 551 11.32 1.51 17.07
C SER A 551 9.85 1.08 16.97
N LEU A 552 9.40 0.58 15.81
CA LEU A 552 8.05 0.03 15.64
C LEU A 552 7.82 -1.22 16.48
N HIS A 553 8.81 -2.11 16.58
CA HIS A 553 8.76 -3.27 17.47
C HIS A 553 8.69 -2.87 18.94
N ALA A 554 9.50 -1.90 19.36
CA ALA A 554 9.46 -1.36 20.71
C ALA A 554 8.09 -0.76 21.02
N LEU A 555 7.53 0.04 20.11
CA LEU A 555 6.20 0.64 20.26
C LEU A 555 5.09 -0.42 20.37
N ASN A 556 5.08 -1.40 19.46
CA ASN A 556 4.12 -2.51 19.49
C ASN A 556 4.21 -3.33 20.78
N ARG A 557 5.43 -3.60 21.27
CA ARG A 557 5.65 -4.37 22.50
C ARG A 557 5.22 -3.57 23.74
N SER A 558 5.60 -2.30 23.85
CA SER A 558 5.18 -1.41 24.94
C SER A 558 3.66 -1.30 25.06
N LEU A 559 2.98 -1.06 23.93
CA LEU A 559 1.52 -0.89 23.91
C LEU A 559 0.81 -2.15 24.44
N ASN A 560 1.21 -3.33 23.97
CA ASN A 560 0.59 -4.59 24.40
C ASN A 560 0.93 -4.96 25.86
N ILE A 561 2.16 -4.72 26.31
CA ILE A 561 2.56 -4.94 27.72
C ILE A 561 1.74 -4.04 28.66
N ARG A 562 1.70 -2.74 28.36
CA ARG A 562 0.99 -1.76 29.20
C ARG A 562 -0.52 -2.01 29.20
N HIS A 563 -1.07 -2.39 28.06
CA HIS A 563 -2.46 -2.81 27.94
C HIS A 563 -2.79 -4.01 28.84
N TYR A 564 -1.93 -5.03 28.86
CA TYR A 564 -2.04 -6.16 29.79
C TYR A 564 -1.95 -5.75 31.26
N LEU A 565 -1.02 -4.85 31.60
CA LEU A 565 -0.85 -4.39 32.99
C LEU A 565 -2.05 -3.57 33.48
N ARG A 566 -2.69 -2.76 32.62
CA ARG A 566 -3.97 -2.09 32.96
C ARG A 566 -5.07 -3.08 33.25
N HIS A 567 -5.18 -4.11 32.42
CA HIS A 567 -6.17 -5.17 32.62
C HIS A 567 -5.94 -5.92 33.92
N MET A 568 -4.69 -6.22 34.26
CA MET A 568 -4.32 -6.82 35.54
C MET A 568 -4.61 -5.92 36.75
N ARG A 569 -4.49 -4.60 36.59
CA ARG A 569 -4.90 -3.61 37.61
C ARG A 569 -6.41 -3.59 37.78
N ASP A 570 -7.15 -3.61 36.67
CA ASP A 570 -8.61 -3.52 36.63
C ASP A 570 -9.31 -4.88 36.87
N GLU A 571 -8.53 -5.93 37.18
CA GLU A 571 -8.98 -7.31 37.43
C GLU A 571 -9.78 -7.95 36.27
N LYS A 572 -9.46 -7.55 35.04
CA LYS A 572 -10.10 -8.03 33.80
C LYS A 572 -9.18 -8.97 33.02
N PRO A 573 -9.35 -10.30 33.10
CA PRO A 573 -8.37 -11.26 32.60
C PRO A 573 -8.22 -11.26 31.08
N ILE A 574 -6.99 -11.01 30.63
CA ILE A 574 -6.54 -11.19 29.24
C ILE A 574 -5.23 -12.00 29.24
N PRO A 575 -4.86 -12.70 28.16
CA PRO A 575 -3.63 -13.49 28.12
C PRO A 575 -2.40 -12.60 27.97
N LEU A 576 -1.24 -13.12 28.37
CA LEU A 576 0.04 -12.45 28.11
C LEU A 576 0.24 -12.20 26.60
N PRO A 577 0.78 -11.04 26.21
CA PRO A 577 1.06 -10.76 24.81
C PRO A 577 2.02 -11.78 24.20
N LEU A 578 1.87 -12.05 22.90
CA LEU A 578 2.70 -13.01 22.20
C LEU A 578 4.19 -12.64 22.29
N GLY A 579 5.01 -13.61 22.71
CA GLY A 579 6.45 -13.43 22.87
C GLY A 579 6.84 -12.57 24.08
N VAL A 580 5.91 -12.27 24.99
CA VAL A 580 6.16 -11.64 26.29
C VAL A 580 5.98 -12.69 27.38
N ARG A 581 6.96 -12.81 28.27
CA ARG A 581 6.84 -13.62 29.49
C ARG A 581 6.73 -12.71 30.70
N ALA A 582 6.04 -13.17 31.74
CA ALA A 582 5.94 -12.44 33.00
C ALA A 582 7.32 -12.11 33.62
N VAL A 583 8.32 -12.94 33.37
CA VAL A 583 9.69 -12.78 33.87
C VAL A 583 10.60 -11.93 32.99
N ASP A 584 10.13 -11.48 31.82
CA ASP A 584 10.98 -10.68 30.93
C ASP A 584 11.38 -9.36 31.61
N PRO A 585 12.63 -8.89 31.44
CA PRO A 585 13.13 -7.67 32.09
C PRO A 585 12.25 -6.45 31.82
N ASP A 586 11.76 -6.31 30.58
CA ASP A 586 10.95 -5.17 30.21
C ASP A 586 9.55 -5.19 30.82
N MET A 587 8.94 -6.36 30.91
CA MET A 587 7.70 -6.60 31.63
C MET A 587 7.83 -6.23 33.12
N GLN A 588 8.91 -6.69 33.76
CA GLN A 588 9.18 -6.40 35.16
C GLN A 588 9.41 -4.91 35.41
N ARG A 589 10.08 -4.23 34.49
CA ARG A 589 10.33 -2.79 34.59
C ARG A 589 9.06 -1.97 34.38
N TRP A 590 8.20 -2.32 33.42
CA TRP A 590 6.89 -1.67 33.25
C TRP A 590 5.95 -1.91 34.44
N ARG A 591 5.98 -3.09 35.05
CA ARG A 591 5.19 -3.42 36.25
C ARG A 591 5.45 -2.47 37.43
N LEU A 592 6.67 -1.95 37.53
CA LEU A 592 7.06 -1.01 38.60
C LEU A 592 6.49 0.39 38.40
N ASP A 593 5.92 0.70 37.23
CA ASP A 593 5.27 1.98 36.98
C ASP A 593 4.08 2.16 37.94
N PRO A 594 4.02 3.27 38.71
CA PRO A 594 2.93 3.53 39.66
C PRO A 594 1.53 3.49 39.02
N GLU A 595 1.39 3.77 37.72
CA GLU A 595 0.11 3.74 36.99
C GLU A 595 -0.65 2.42 37.15
N PHE A 596 0.08 1.31 37.30
CA PHE A 596 -0.50 -0.02 37.37
C PHE A 596 -0.78 -0.50 38.80
N GLY A 597 -0.23 0.16 39.82
CA GLY A 597 -0.42 -0.25 41.23
C GLY A 597 0.18 -1.61 41.59
N LEU A 598 1.13 -2.12 40.78
CA LEU A 598 1.74 -3.45 40.95
C LEU A 598 3.18 -3.41 41.50
N SER A 599 3.67 -2.23 41.87
CA SER A 599 5.08 -2.02 42.27
C SER A 599 5.45 -2.73 43.58
N THR A 600 4.50 -2.94 44.49
CA THR A 600 4.70 -3.60 45.78
C THR A 600 4.77 -5.13 45.68
N MET A 601 4.36 -5.71 44.55
CA MET A 601 4.44 -7.15 44.34
C MET A 601 5.89 -7.58 44.06
N SER A 602 6.29 -8.75 44.55
CA SER A 602 7.53 -9.38 44.09
C SER A 602 7.36 -9.96 42.68
N ALA A 603 8.47 -10.19 41.96
CA ALA A 603 8.44 -10.82 40.64
C ALA A 603 7.75 -12.20 40.66
N GLN A 604 7.95 -12.99 41.73
CA GLN A 604 7.31 -14.29 41.90
C GLN A 604 5.80 -14.19 42.13
N GLN A 605 5.36 -13.24 42.96
CA GLN A 605 3.93 -12.98 43.17
C GLN A 605 3.26 -12.52 41.88
N PHE A 606 3.94 -11.70 41.09
CA PHE A 606 3.44 -11.25 39.80
C PHE A 606 3.31 -12.41 38.80
N ALA A 607 4.32 -13.27 38.69
CA ALA A 607 4.25 -14.46 37.83
C ALA A 607 3.10 -15.39 38.24
N THR A 608 2.92 -15.62 39.54
CA THR A 608 1.80 -16.43 40.07
C THR A 608 0.45 -15.78 39.75
N LYS A 609 0.34 -14.45 39.88
CA LYS A 609 -0.88 -13.72 39.51
C LYS A 609 -1.15 -13.81 38.01
N ALA A 610 -0.11 -13.72 37.16
CA ALA A 610 -0.25 -13.85 35.71
C ALA A 610 -0.72 -15.25 35.28
N GLU A 611 -0.24 -16.32 35.94
CA GLU A 611 -0.74 -17.69 35.72
C GLU A 611 -2.21 -17.84 36.11
N ALA A 612 -2.59 -17.30 37.27
CA ALA A 612 -4.00 -17.29 37.70
C ALA A 612 -4.89 -16.50 36.72
N PHE A 613 -4.40 -15.35 36.25
CA PHE A 613 -5.08 -14.50 35.26
C PHE A 613 -5.30 -15.23 33.94
N THR A 614 -4.28 -15.96 33.47
CA THR A 614 -4.36 -16.80 32.27
C THR A 614 -5.38 -17.92 32.45
N THR A 615 -5.39 -18.57 33.62
CA THR A 615 -6.37 -19.62 33.92
C THR A 615 -7.80 -19.09 33.94
N GLN A 616 -8.03 -17.89 34.49
CA GLN A 616 -9.35 -17.25 34.48
C GLN A 616 -9.77 -16.89 33.06
N TYR A 617 -8.86 -16.29 32.29
CA TYR A 617 -9.07 -15.98 30.88
C TYR A 617 -9.49 -17.20 30.07
N GLU A 618 -8.83 -18.35 30.25
CA GLU A 618 -9.18 -19.59 29.55
C GLU A 618 -10.60 -20.06 29.85
N ARG A 619 -11.09 -19.87 31.09
CA ARG A 619 -12.46 -20.20 31.47
C ARG A 619 -13.47 -19.28 30.78
N GLU A 620 -13.24 -17.98 30.81
CA GLU A 620 -14.12 -16.98 30.17
C GLU A 620 -14.15 -17.14 28.65
N ARG A 621 -12.99 -17.45 28.05
CA ARG A 621 -12.88 -17.79 26.64
C ARG A 621 -13.72 -19.03 26.28
N GLU A 622 -13.76 -20.05 27.14
CA GLU A 622 -14.60 -21.23 26.89
C GLU A 622 -16.10 -20.88 26.92
N GLN A 623 -16.52 -19.93 27.77
CA GLN A 623 -17.88 -19.40 27.74
C GLN A 623 -18.20 -18.69 26.42
N LEU A 624 -17.30 -17.82 25.93
CA LEU A 624 -17.43 -17.18 24.61
C LEU A 624 -17.48 -18.22 23.48
N ARG A 625 -16.66 -19.27 23.57
CA ARG A 625 -16.65 -20.40 22.65
C ARG A 625 -18.01 -21.12 22.61
N ASN A 626 -18.63 -21.32 23.77
CA ASN A 626 -19.98 -21.89 23.85
C ASN A 626 -21.03 -21.00 23.18
N VAL A 627 -20.93 -19.66 23.30
CA VAL A 627 -21.83 -18.74 22.59
C VAL A 627 -21.61 -18.81 21.07
N CYS A 628 -20.36 -18.78 20.62
CA CYS A 628 -20.03 -18.87 19.20
C CYS A 628 -20.47 -20.22 18.59
N SER A 629 -20.27 -21.33 19.30
CA SER A 629 -20.76 -22.66 18.88
C SER A 629 -22.27 -22.65 18.65
N ARG A 630 -23.03 -22.12 19.62
CA ARG A 630 -24.49 -21.99 19.49
C ARG A 630 -24.92 -21.13 18.30
N VAL A 631 -24.19 -20.06 17.99
CA VAL A 631 -24.48 -19.22 16.81
C VAL A 631 -24.24 -19.98 15.50
N VAL A 632 -23.18 -20.79 15.44
CA VAL A 632 -22.90 -21.66 14.29
C VAL A 632 -23.98 -22.74 14.14
N GLU A 633 -24.40 -23.35 15.25
CA GLU A 633 -25.50 -24.33 15.31
C GLU A 633 -26.83 -23.72 14.84
N GLU A 634 -27.20 -22.54 15.36
CA GLU A 634 -28.40 -21.79 14.98
C GLU A 634 -28.43 -21.37 13.51
N ALA A 635 -27.26 -21.17 12.90
CA ALA A 635 -27.12 -20.87 11.48
C ALA A 635 -27.35 -22.11 10.58
N GLY A 636 -27.54 -23.30 11.18
CA GLY A 636 -27.82 -24.55 10.47
C GLY A 636 -26.62 -25.11 9.71
N LEU A 637 -25.40 -24.75 10.11
CA LEU A 637 -24.16 -25.13 9.42
C LEU A 637 -23.67 -26.54 9.75
N ASP A 638 -24.18 -27.15 10.81
CA ASP A 638 -23.79 -28.52 11.23
C ASP A 638 -24.15 -29.59 10.20
N SER A 639 -25.14 -29.31 9.35
CA SER A 639 -25.54 -30.19 8.23
C SER A 639 -24.70 -29.98 6.97
N LYS A 640 -23.89 -28.92 6.92
CA LYS A 640 -23.16 -28.46 5.72
C LYS A 640 -21.63 -28.52 5.85
N LEU A 641 -21.11 -28.67 7.06
CA LEU A 641 -19.68 -28.63 7.38
C LEU A 641 -19.25 -29.90 8.11
N SER A 642 -18.01 -30.33 7.92
CA SER A 642 -17.41 -31.39 8.74
C SER A 642 -17.18 -30.91 10.18
N VAL A 643 -17.05 -31.85 11.13
CA VAL A 643 -16.74 -31.53 12.53
C VAL A 643 -15.46 -30.70 12.67
N GLU A 644 -14.45 -30.99 11.83
CA GLU A 644 -13.20 -30.22 11.79
C GLU A 644 -13.45 -28.77 11.34
N GLN A 645 -14.24 -28.58 10.28
CA GLN A 645 -14.58 -27.26 9.75
C GLN A 645 -15.43 -26.44 10.73
N ILE A 646 -16.39 -27.06 11.42
CA ILE A 646 -17.13 -26.40 12.50
C ILE A 646 -16.14 -25.95 13.58
N GLY A 647 -15.19 -26.80 13.97
CA GLY A 647 -14.13 -26.46 14.91
C GLY A 647 -13.28 -25.27 14.46
N VAL A 648 -12.91 -25.20 13.19
CA VAL A 648 -12.16 -24.07 12.59
C VAL A 648 -13.00 -22.79 12.61
N LEU A 649 -14.25 -22.85 12.15
CA LEU A 649 -15.14 -21.68 12.09
C LEU A 649 -15.44 -21.12 13.48
N THR A 650 -15.73 -21.98 14.46
CA THR A 650 -15.90 -21.57 15.85
C THR A 650 -14.61 -20.98 16.40
N THR A 651 -13.45 -21.60 16.15
CA THR A 651 -12.16 -21.08 16.61
C THR A 651 -11.86 -19.70 16.03
N TRP A 652 -12.15 -19.50 14.74
CA TRP A 652 -12.03 -18.21 14.08
C TRP A 652 -12.98 -17.17 14.68
N LEU A 653 -14.26 -17.50 14.86
CA LEU A 653 -15.23 -16.58 15.47
C LEU A 653 -14.79 -16.14 16.87
N VAL A 654 -14.38 -17.10 17.71
CA VAL A 654 -13.86 -16.80 19.05
C VAL A 654 -12.62 -15.92 18.92
N GLN A 655 -11.71 -16.16 17.97
CA GLN A 655 -10.51 -15.34 17.76
C GLN A 655 -10.84 -13.89 17.36
N GLN A 656 -11.87 -13.68 16.54
CA GLN A 656 -12.30 -12.34 16.16
C GLN A 656 -12.99 -11.62 17.32
N LEU A 657 -13.86 -12.32 18.04
CA LEU A 657 -14.73 -11.76 19.09
C LEU A 657 -14.09 -11.77 20.47
N CYS A 658 -12.95 -12.43 20.65
CA CYS A 658 -12.19 -12.37 21.91
C CYS A 658 -11.44 -11.05 21.96
N VAL A 659 -12.24 -10.00 22.09
CA VAL A 659 -11.86 -8.63 22.41
C VAL A 659 -12.44 -8.31 23.78
N GLU A 660 -11.81 -7.37 24.44
CA GLU A 660 -12.10 -6.92 25.81
C GLU A 660 -13.60 -6.74 26.06
N ASP A 661 -14.24 -5.88 25.26
CA ASP A 661 -15.67 -5.55 25.44
C ASP A 661 -16.61 -6.76 25.26
N GLN A 662 -16.18 -7.83 24.58
CA GLN A 662 -17.02 -8.98 24.23
C GLN A 662 -16.73 -10.22 25.07
N LEU A 663 -15.51 -10.35 25.59
CA LEU A 663 -15.12 -11.49 26.43
C LEU A 663 -15.94 -11.52 27.72
N TRP A 664 -16.10 -10.37 28.38
CA TRP A 664 -16.79 -10.25 29.67
C TRP A 664 -18.29 -10.01 29.54
N ALA A 665 -18.75 -9.57 28.37
CA ALA A 665 -20.17 -9.36 28.07
C ALA A 665 -21.00 -10.66 28.08
N VAL A 666 -20.36 -11.84 28.04
CA VAL A 666 -21.05 -13.14 27.98
C VAL A 666 -21.78 -13.48 29.29
N ASP A 667 -21.34 -12.95 30.43
CA ASP A 667 -21.93 -13.24 31.74
C ASP A 667 -23.16 -12.38 32.07
N VAL A 668 -23.39 -11.28 31.34
CA VAL A 668 -24.55 -10.39 31.51
C VAL A 668 -25.60 -10.71 30.44
N PRO A 669 -26.86 -11.03 30.78
CA PRO A 669 -27.87 -11.47 29.79
C PRO A 669 -28.07 -10.52 28.61
N ASP A 670 -28.18 -9.21 28.87
CA ASP A 670 -28.41 -8.20 27.81
C ASP A 670 -27.19 -8.01 26.91
N GLU A 671 -25.97 -8.10 27.47
CA GLU A 671 -24.73 -7.93 26.72
C GLU A 671 -24.37 -9.20 25.93
N ARG A 672 -24.77 -10.38 26.43
CA ARG A 672 -24.62 -11.67 25.74
C ARG A 672 -25.41 -11.70 24.43
N ASP A 673 -26.59 -11.10 24.39
CA ASP A 673 -27.37 -10.98 23.16
C ASP A 673 -26.70 -10.02 22.14
N SER A 674 -25.99 -9.00 22.61
CA SER A 674 -25.14 -8.15 21.76
C SER A 674 -23.97 -8.94 21.15
N VAL A 675 -23.25 -9.73 21.94
CA VAL A 675 -22.16 -10.61 21.46
C VAL A 675 -22.70 -11.65 20.46
N ARG A 676 -23.87 -12.23 20.73
CA ARG A 676 -24.55 -13.17 19.82
C ARG A 676 -24.95 -12.49 18.51
N THR A 677 -25.42 -11.24 18.56
CA THR A 677 -25.75 -10.45 17.37
C THR A 677 -24.51 -10.14 16.55
N GLU A 678 -23.41 -9.72 17.18
CA GLU A 678 -22.15 -9.49 16.48
C GLU A 678 -21.58 -10.77 15.86
N ALA A 679 -21.65 -11.89 16.58
CA ALA A 679 -21.26 -13.20 16.05
C ALA A 679 -22.09 -13.59 14.82
N ARG A 680 -23.41 -13.33 14.85
CA ARG A 680 -24.28 -13.51 13.67
C ARG A 680 -23.93 -12.57 12.54
N ASN A 681 -23.67 -11.29 12.82
CA ASN A 681 -23.25 -10.32 11.81
C ASN A 681 -21.93 -10.74 11.16
N ARG A 682 -20.99 -11.31 11.92
CA ARG A 682 -19.74 -11.86 11.39
C ARG A 682 -19.97 -13.06 10.49
N LEU A 683 -20.76 -14.02 10.98
CA LEU A 683 -21.13 -15.18 10.21
C LEU A 683 -21.90 -14.77 8.94
N ALA A 684 -22.74 -13.74 9.01
CA ALA A 684 -23.38 -13.13 7.84
C ALA A 684 -22.39 -12.39 6.93
N SER A 685 -21.37 -11.72 7.48
CA SER A 685 -20.31 -11.07 6.69
C SER A 685 -19.39 -12.06 5.98
N LEU A 686 -19.27 -13.30 6.48
CA LEU A 686 -18.64 -14.41 5.75
C LEU A 686 -19.50 -14.87 4.55
N ARG A 687 -20.80 -14.58 4.57
CA ARG A 687 -21.76 -14.87 3.50
C ARG A 687 -21.85 -13.76 2.45
N ASP A 688 -21.48 -12.52 2.80
CA ASP A 688 -21.26 -11.39 1.88
C ASP A 688 -19.78 -10.96 1.99
N PRO A 689 -18.83 -11.84 1.59
CA PRO A 689 -17.43 -11.49 1.66
C PRO A 689 -17.19 -10.28 0.74
N ASP A 690 -16.41 -9.29 1.20
CA ASP A 690 -15.53 -8.57 0.27
C ASP A 690 -14.79 -9.70 -0.51
N PRO A 691 -14.87 -9.77 -1.85
CA PRO A 691 -14.39 -10.93 -2.59
C PRO A 691 -12.95 -11.28 -2.20
N LEU A 692 -12.70 -12.52 -1.81
CA LEU A 692 -11.36 -13.03 -1.53
C LEU A 692 -10.85 -13.74 -2.78
N GLU A 693 -9.54 -13.58 -3.07
CA GLU A 693 -8.83 -14.13 -4.22
C GLU A 693 -9.21 -15.61 -4.46
N ASP A 694 -9.77 -15.87 -5.63
CA ASP A 694 -10.02 -17.19 -6.17
C ASP A 694 -8.71 -17.99 -6.21
N THR A 695 -8.71 -19.15 -5.58
CA THR A 695 -7.70 -20.20 -5.81
C THR A 695 -8.25 -21.40 -6.58
N ASP A 696 -9.50 -21.38 -7.04
CA ASP A 696 -9.99 -22.36 -8.03
C ASP A 696 -11.12 -21.73 -8.87
N GLU A 697 -10.84 -21.46 -10.14
CA GLU A 697 -11.67 -20.76 -11.15
C GLU A 697 -12.83 -21.63 -11.72
N GLN A 698 -13.31 -22.67 -11.02
CA GLN A 698 -14.35 -23.57 -11.55
C GLN A 698 -15.78 -23.45 -11.03
N LYS A 699 -16.02 -22.70 -9.96
CA LYS A 699 -17.34 -22.70 -9.29
C LYS A 699 -18.11 -21.38 -9.38
N ALA A 700 -17.82 -20.54 -10.37
CA ALA A 700 -18.62 -19.33 -10.60
C ALA A 700 -19.90 -19.58 -11.42
N ASN A 701 -20.12 -20.78 -11.96
CA ASN A 701 -21.37 -21.12 -12.66
C ASN A 701 -22.19 -22.15 -11.89
N ARG A 702 -23.20 -21.62 -11.17
CA ARG A 702 -24.19 -22.36 -10.35
C ARG A 702 -23.60 -23.18 -9.22
N ASP A 703 -23.37 -22.56 -8.06
CA ASP A 703 -23.94 -23.07 -6.80
C ASP A 703 -23.75 -22.08 -5.65
N VAL A 704 -24.73 -22.10 -4.75
CA VAL A 704 -24.79 -21.41 -3.47
C VAL A 704 -23.44 -21.46 -2.74
N LEU A 705 -22.95 -20.31 -2.24
CA LEU A 705 -21.86 -20.16 -1.26
C LEU A 705 -21.67 -21.42 -0.40
N SER A 706 -20.70 -22.27 -0.76
CA SER A 706 -20.41 -23.47 0.01
C SER A 706 -19.55 -23.08 1.22
N TRP A 707 -20.16 -23.15 2.39
CA TRP A 707 -19.51 -22.89 3.68
C TRP A 707 -18.18 -23.64 3.86
N SER A 708 -18.02 -24.82 3.25
CA SER A 708 -16.78 -25.60 3.29
C SER A 708 -15.58 -24.78 2.81
N ARG A 709 -15.71 -24.10 1.68
CA ARG A 709 -14.60 -23.38 1.03
C ARG A 709 -14.19 -22.14 1.81
N ILE A 710 -15.17 -21.40 2.32
CA ILE A 710 -14.94 -20.24 3.20
C ILE A 710 -14.14 -20.67 4.42
N VAL A 711 -14.54 -21.76 5.07
CA VAL A 711 -13.89 -22.25 6.29
C VAL A 711 -12.48 -22.78 6.02
N ASP A 712 -12.24 -23.39 4.86
CA ASP A 712 -10.91 -23.85 4.50
C ASP A 712 -9.92 -22.69 4.27
N GLN A 713 -10.36 -21.54 3.77
CA GLN A 713 -9.53 -20.33 3.69
C GLN A 713 -9.20 -19.76 5.08
N LEU A 714 -10.14 -19.83 6.04
CA LEU A 714 -9.89 -19.39 7.42
C LEU A 714 -8.78 -20.21 8.10
N LYS A 715 -8.45 -21.40 7.58
CA LYS A 715 -7.36 -22.24 8.12
C LYS A 715 -6.00 -21.56 7.97
N ASP A 716 -5.79 -20.75 6.93
CA ASP A 716 -4.52 -20.05 6.69
C ASP A 716 -4.31 -18.87 7.66
N ASP A 717 -5.40 -18.35 8.21
CA ASP A 717 -5.39 -17.28 9.22
C ASP A 717 -5.16 -17.81 10.64
N LEU A 718 -5.36 -19.11 10.87
CA LEU A 718 -5.19 -19.76 12.17
C LEU A 718 -3.81 -20.43 12.27
N GLN A 719 -3.11 -20.19 13.38
CA GLN A 719 -1.81 -20.82 13.60
C GLN A 719 -1.97 -22.25 14.09
N ARG A 720 -1.08 -23.14 13.68
CA ARG A 720 -1.01 -24.51 14.20
C ARG A 720 0.12 -24.64 15.22
N ASN A 721 -0.09 -25.45 16.27
CA ASN A 721 1.00 -25.86 17.17
C ASN A 721 1.91 -26.90 16.47
N GLU A 722 2.99 -27.30 17.14
CA GLU A 722 3.91 -28.36 16.67
C GLU A 722 3.24 -29.72 16.46
N ARG A 723 2.01 -29.91 17.00
CA ARG A 723 1.20 -31.12 16.86
C ARG A 723 0.17 -31.03 15.72
N GLY A 724 0.08 -29.89 15.05
CA GLY A 724 -0.85 -29.65 13.93
C GLY A 724 -2.23 -29.11 14.32
N ASP A 725 -2.51 -28.91 15.61
CA ASP A 725 -3.78 -28.38 16.11
C ASP A 725 -3.86 -26.86 15.97
N TYR A 726 -5.03 -26.34 15.62
CA TYR A 726 -5.28 -24.90 15.57
C TYR A 726 -5.21 -24.27 16.96
N VAL A 727 -4.29 -23.32 17.12
CA VAL A 727 -4.09 -22.53 18.33
C VAL A 727 -4.82 -21.21 18.15
N PHE A 728 -5.90 -21.07 18.90
CA PHE A 728 -6.54 -19.78 19.12
C PHE A 728 -5.56 -18.76 19.69
N ARG A 729 -5.64 -17.52 19.23
CA ARG A 729 -4.95 -16.38 19.84
C ARG A 729 -5.89 -15.20 19.98
N MET A 730 -5.90 -14.57 21.16
CA MET A 730 -6.58 -13.28 21.32
C MET A 730 -5.97 -12.27 20.35
N SER A 731 -6.81 -11.50 19.65
CA SER A 731 -6.32 -10.44 18.79
C SER A 731 -5.68 -9.34 19.65
N PRO A 732 -4.41 -8.98 19.43
CA PRO A 732 -3.70 -8.03 20.28
C PRO A 732 -4.23 -6.62 20.08
N PHE A 733 -4.12 -5.80 21.13
CA PHE A 733 -4.49 -4.38 21.08
C PHE A 733 -3.76 -3.62 19.99
N ALA A 734 -2.44 -3.83 19.92
CA ALA A 734 -1.54 -3.26 18.93
C ALA A 734 -0.96 -4.36 18.04
N GLN A 735 -0.98 -4.15 16.73
CA GLN A 735 -0.44 -5.12 15.78
C GLN A 735 0.44 -4.47 14.71
N LEU A 736 1.53 -5.17 14.35
CA LEU A 736 2.55 -4.68 13.43
C LEU A 736 2.40 -5.28 12.03
N MET A 737 2.42 -4.46 10.98
CA MET A 737 2.40 -4.83 9.57
C MET A 737 3.69 -4.37 8.86
N ILE A 738 4.55 -5.32 8.50
CA ILE A 738 5.91 -5.09 7.94
C ILE A 738 6.14 -5.90 6.67
N GLY A 739 7.28 -5.69 5.99
CA GLY A 739 7.57 -6.27 4.68
C GLY A 739 7.43 -7.79 4.62
N ASP A 740 7.76 -8.48 5.70
CA ASP A 740 7.70 -9.94 5.81
C ASP A 740 6.30 -10.47 6.18
N THR A 741 5.32 -9.59 6.42
CA THR A 741 3.95 -10.03 6.70
C THR A 741 3.34 -10.61 5.42
N PRO A 742 2.85 -11.87 5.41
CA PRO A 742 2.21 -12.47 4.24
C PRO A 742 0.98 -11.68 3.76
N GLN A 743 0.69 -11.73 2.46
CA GLN A 743 -0.42 -10.96 1.86
C GLN A 743 -1.78 -11.31 2.51
N ALA A 744 -2.07 -12.60 2.70
CA ALA A 744 -3.29 -13.07 3.39
C ALA A 744 -3.42 -12.46 4.79
N THR A 745 -2.35 -12.52 5.60
CA THR A 745 -2.31 -11.94 6.95
C THR A 745 -2.50 -10.41 6.94
N ARG A 746 -2.02 -9.70 5.91
CA ARG A 746 -2.27 -8.24 5.79
C ARG A 746 -3.74 -7.95 5.58
N ARG A 747 -4.43 -8.75 4.76
CA ARG A 747 -5.87 -8.62 4.49
C ARG A 747 -6.73 -8.94 5.70
N ALA A 748 -6.44 -10.03 6.40
CA ALA A 748 -7.13 -10.36 7.64
C ALA A 748 -7.05 -9.21 8.65
N ARG A 749 -5.85 -8.63 8.84
CA ARG A 749 -5.64 -7.47 9.72
C ARG A 749 -6.33 -6.20 9.23
N GLN A 750 -6.40 -5.98 7.92
CA GLN A 750 -7.15 -4.87 7.33
C GLN A 750 -8.65 -4.99 7.64
N GLY A 751 -9.22 -6.19 7.47
CA GLY A 751 -10.63 -6.47 7.74
C GLY A 751 -11.01 -6.20 9.19
N THR A 752 -10.22 -6.70 10.14
CA THR A 752 -10.46 -6.48 11.58
C THR A 752 -10.21 -5.04 12.01
N PHE A 753 -9.21 -4.36 11.44
CA PHE A 753 -8.95 -2.96 11.73
C PHE A 753 -10.07 -2.03 11.24
N ASN A 754 -10.69 -2.35 10.09
CA ASN A 754 -11.86 -1.63 9.57
C ASN A 754 -13.15 -1.87 10.37
N HIS A 755 -13.11 -2.66 11.45
CA HIS A 755 -14.25 -2.83 12.34
C HIS A 755 -14.10 -2.05 13.65
N PRO A 756 -15.04 -1.15 14.01
CA PRO A 756 -14.90 -0.29 15.18
C PRO A 756 -14.74 -1.01 16.52
N SER A 757 -15.32 -2.20 16.70
CA SER A 757 -15.30 -2.91 17.99
C SER A 757 -14.20 -3.98 18.14
N LEU A 758 -13.48 -4.31 17.07
CA LEU A 758 -12.51 -5.42 17.10
C LEU A 758 -11.09 -4.95 17.39
N ASN A 759 -10.18 -5.90 17.62
CA ASN A 759 -8.75 -5.69 17.64
C ASN A 759 -8.12 -6.03 16.27
N PRO A 760 -7.06 -5.33 15.85
CA PRO A 760 -6.30 -4.36 16.65
C PRO A 760 -7.00 -2.99 16.72
N ARG A 761 -6.91 -2.34 17.89
CA ARG A 761 -7.23 -0.90 18.04
C ARG A 761 -6.15 -0.03 17.42
N VAL A 762 -4.89 -0.48 17.50
CA VAL A 762 -3.73 0.21 16.97
C VAL A 762 -3.07 -0.64 15.88
N LEU A 763 -3.06 -0.15 14.65
CA LEU A 763 -2.33 -0.78 13.57
C LEU A 763 -1.05 0.00 13.29
N LEU A 764 0.10 -0.64 13.52
CA LEU A 764 1.41 -0.07 13.26
C LEU A 764 2.00 -0.68 12.01
N GLY A 765 2.74 0.09 11.23
CA GLY A 765 3.57 -0.54 10.22
C GLY A 765 4.43 0.39 9.40
N GLN A 766 5.19 -0.26 8.53
CA GLN A 766 6.13 0.44 7.69
C GLN A 766 5.41 1.23 6.62
N ALA A 767 5.82 2.49 6.45
CA ALA A 767 5.33 3.37 5.40
C ALA A 767 5.29 2.67 4.04
N SER A 768 6.36 1.99 3.64
CA SER A 768 6.45 1.29 2.35
C SER A 768 5.42 0.15 2.17
N VAL A 769 5.04 -0.52 3.25
CA VAL A 769 4.16 -1.70 3.23
C VAL A 769 2.69 -1.27 3.28
N MET A 770 2.39 -0.30 4.12
CA MET A 770 1.02 0.20 4.32
C MET A 770 0.63 1.26 3.29
N SER A 771 1.59 1.77 2.51
CA SER A 771 1.34 2.65 1.36
C SER A 771 0.99 1.87 0.08
N GLU A 772 0.78 0.56 0.12
CA GLU A 772 0.35 -0.26 -1.02
C GLU A 772 -1.08 -0.76 -0.82
N GLY A 773 -2.03 -0.33 -1.68
CA GLY A 773 -3.33 -1.01 -1.90
C GLY A 773 -4.30 -1.32 -0.75
N LEU A 774 -4.00 -0.94 0.50
CA LEU A 774 -4.86 -1.22 1.65
C LEU A 774 -5.86 -0.09 1.89
N ASN A 775 -7.12 -0.47 2.12
CA ASN A 775 -8.21 0.39 2.54
C ASN A 775 -8.36 0.30 4.06
N LEU A 776 -8.04 1.36 4.81
CA LEU A 776 -8.03 1.39 6.28
C LEU A 776 -8.93 2.50 6.84
N HIS A 777 -9.90 2.93 6.04
CA HIS A 777 -10.69 4.14 6.25
C HIS A 777 -12.02 3.90 6.96
N ARG A 778 -12.56 2.67 6.95
CA ARG A 778 -13.95 2.41 7.38
C ARG A 778 -14.18 2.65 8.87
N ALA A 779 -13.17 2.44 9.73
CA ALA A 779 -13.26 2.63 11.19
C ALA A 779 -12.21 3.58 11.79
N CYS A 780 -11.25 4.06 10.99
CA CYS A 780 -10.17 4.92 11.46
C CYS A 780 -10.38 6.35 10.99
N ARG A 781 -10.03 7.33 11.84
CA ARG A 781 -9.92 8.76 11.50
C ARG A 781 -8.65 9.40 12.05
N THR A 782 -7.76 8.59 12.63
CA THR A 782 -6.65 9.07 13.46
C THR A 782 -5.35 8.45 12.98
N VAL A 783 -4.41 9.28 12.55
CA VAL A 783 -3.11 8.88 11.98
C VAL A 783 -1.99 9.43 12.83
N VAL A 784 -1.04 8.59 13.22
CA VAL A 784 0.19 8.97 13.91
C VAL A 784 1.37 8.71 12.98
N LEU A 785 2.02 9.79 12.53
CA LEU A 785 3.25 9.75 11.74
C LEU A 785 4.43 9.68 12.72
N PHE A 786 4.70 8.48 13.24
CA PHE A 786 5.76 8.28 14.23
C PHE A 786 7.14 8.64 13.67
N HIS A 787 7.39 8.35 12.39
CA HIS A 787 8.49 8.90 11.61
C HIS A 787 7.92 9.66 10.41
N LEU A 788 8.33 10.91 10.22
CA LEU A 788 7.74 11.81 9.21
C LEU A 788 8.49 11.73 7.88
N ASP A 789 7.88 11.35 6.75
CA ASP A 789 8.62 11.32 5.45
C ASP A 789 9.02 12.75 5.00
N TRP A 790 10.15 12.90 4.30
CA TRP A 790 10.56 14.18 3.72
C TRP A 790 9.70 14.61 2.54
N ASN A 791 9.07 13.66 1.86
CA ASN A 791 8.20 13.89 0.71
C ASN A 791 6.73 14.00 1.17
N PRO A 792 6.10 15.18 1.08
CA PRO A 792 4.69 15.36 1.43
C PRO A 792 3.73 14.50 0.60
N GLY A 793 4.06 14.17 -0.65
CA GLY A 793 3.24 13.28 -1.48
C GLY A 793 3.14 11.86 -0.92
N ARG A 794 4.20 11.37 -0.26
CA ARG A 794 4.14 10.10 0.48
C ARG A 794 3.29 10.21 1.74
N ILE A 795 3.37 11.34 2.45
CA ILE A 795 2.51 11.62 3.60
C ILE A 795 1.04 11.67 3.16
N GLU A 796 0.74 12.31 2.03
CA GLU A 796 -0.61 12.36 1.47
C GLU A 796 -1.12 10.96 1.10
N GLN A 797 -0.26 10.08 0.56
CA GLN A 797 -0.61 8.68 0.31
C GLN A 797 -0.85 7.87 1.58
N GLN A 798 -0.18 8.21 2.69
CA GLN A 798 -0.39 7.59 4.01
C GLN A 798 -1.70 8.06 4.64
N ILE A 799 -1.95 9.37 4.67
CA ILE A 799 -3.20 9.94 5.18
C ILE A 799 -4.37 9.46 4.32
N GLY A 800 -4.20 9.42 3.01
CA GLY A 800 -5.17 8.87 2.07
C GLY A 800 -5.50 7.39 2.28
N ARG A 801 -4.83 6.64 3.17
CA ARG A 801 -5.30 5.30 3.62
C ARG A 801 -6.56 5.37 4.47
N VAL A 802 -6.75 6.50 5.14
CA VAL A 802 -7.83 6.80 6.06
C VAL A 802 -8.77 7.86 5.46
N ASP A 803 -8.25 8.84 4.74
CA ASP A 803 -9.05 9.85 4.04
C ASP A 803 -9.47 9.35 2.65
N ARG A 804 -10.59 8.64 2.58
CA ARG A 804 -11.18 8.06 1.35
C ARG A 804 -12.69 8.18 1.39
N GLN A 805 -13.34 8.04 0.23
CA GLN A 805 -14.78 7.80 0.13
C GLN A 805 -15.23 6.72 1.13
N ASN A 806 -16.35 6.94 1.83
CA ASN A 806 -16.85 6.09 2.93
C ASN A 806 -15.97 6.00 4.20
N SER A 807 -15.10 6.99 4.47
CA SER A 807 -14.30 6.98 5.70
C SER A 807 -15.15 7.15 6.96
N ALA A 808 -14.62 6.67 8.09
CA ALA A 808 -15.21 6.85 9.42
C ALA A 808 -15.46 8.33 9.73
N TRP A 809 -14.57 9.22 9.27
CA TRP A 809 -14.78 10.66 9.38
C TRP A 809 -16.04 11.12 8.65
N MET A 810 -16.29 10.67 7.42
CA MET A 810 -17.47 11.10 6.67
C MET A 810 -18.77 10.64 7.32
N ILE A 811 -18.82 9.39 7.77
CA ILE A 811 -19.98 8.84 8.48
C ILE A 811 -20.24 9.65 9.75
N ALA A 812 -19.20 9.89 10.56
CA ALA A 812 -19.32 10.66 11.78
C ALA A 812 -19.65 12.14 11.53
N CYS A 813 -19.19 12.70 10.42
CA CYS A 813 -19.49 14.07 10.01
C CYS A 813 -20.95 14.21 9.59
N GLU A 814 -21.47 13.29 8.78
CA GLU A 814 -22.87 13.26 8.39
C GLU A 814 -23.79 13.12 9.59
N ASP A 815 -23.50 12.17 10.49
CA ASP A 815 -24.25 11.98 11.74
C ASP A 815 -24.24 13.26 12.61
N ALA A 816 -23.06 13.86 12.82
CA ALA A 816 -22.94 15.09 13.60
C ALA A 816 -23.70 16.27 12.97
N LEU A 817 -23.64 16.42 11.64
CA LEU A 817 -24.39 17.45 10.91
C LEU A 817 -25.91 17.23 11.01
N GLN A 818 -26.37 15.98 10.95
CA GLN A 818 -27.79 15.63 11.12
C GLN A 818 -28.26 15.91 12.55
N ASN A 819 -27.46 15.52 13.54
CA ASN A 819 -27.72 15.71 14.97
C ASN A 819 -27.41 17.13 15.48
N ARG A 820 -26.93 18.03 14.62
CA ARG A 820 -26.52 19.42 14.93
C ARG A 820 -25.47 19.51 16.05
N VAL A 821 -24.54 18.56 16.06
CA VAL A 821 -23.37 18.53 16.96
C VAL A 821 -22.13 18.94 16.18
N THR A 822 -21.09 19.41 16.87
CA THR A 822 -19.79 19.71 16.25
C THR A 822 -19.22 18.44 15.60
N PRO A 823 -19.01 18.43 14.28
CA PRO A 823 -18.47 17.25 13.61
C PRO A 823 -16.99 17.04 13.98
N PRO A 824 -16.54 15.77 14.11
CA PRO A 824 -15.15 15.46 14.38
C PRO A 824 -14.25 15.82 13.19
N LYS A 825 -12.94 15.79 13.42
CA LYS A 825 -11.92 15.95 12.36
C LYS A 825 -11.19 14.64 12.09
N LEU A 826 -10.51 14.57 10.97
CA LEU A 826 -9.46 13.58 10.73
C LEU A 826 -8.17 14.11 11.32
N GLU A 827 -7.63 13.44 12.33
CA GLU A 827 -6.50 13.93 13.11
C GLU A 827 -5.20 13.27 12.65
N VAL A 828 -4.18 14.09 12.38
CA VAL A 828 -2.85 13.68 11.94
C VAL A 828 -1.83 14.17 12.95
N TYR A 829 -1.26 13.24 13.70
CA TYR A 829 -0.31 13.49 14.77
C TYR A 829 1.13 13.29 14.28
N THR A 830 2.02 14.22 14.63
CA THR A 830 3.48 14.08 14.49
C THR A 830 4.14 14.22 15.86
N LEU A 831 5.33 13.63 16.01
CA LEU A 831 6.12 13.68 17.24
C LEU A 831 7.50 14.25 16.92
N ALA A 832 7.96 15.22 17.72
CA ALA A 832 9.28 15.84 17.58
C ALA A 832 9.95 16.09 18.93
N VAL A 833 11.28 16.10 18.97
CA VAL A 833 12.07 16.57 20.13
C VAL A 833 12.61 17.96 19.83
N GLN A 834 12.17 18.97 20.58
CA GLN A 834 12.44 20.37 20.28
C GLN A 834 13.94 20.67 20.23
N GLY A 835 14.36 21.45 19.23
CA GLY A 835 15.76 21.83 19.04
C GLY A 835 16.68 20.71 18.52
N THR A 836 16.12 19.56 18.11
CA THR A 836 16.86 18.48 17.45
C THR A 836 16.59 18.46 15.94
N TYR A 837 17.30 17.61 15.21
CA TYR A 837 17.07 17.38 13.78
C TYR A 837 15.60 17.05 13.45
N ASP A 838 14.90 16.34 14.33
CA ASP A 838 13.53 15.91 14.09
C ASP A 838 12.50 17.04 14.19
N ASP A 839 12.76 18.04 15.03
CA ASP A 839 11.95 19.27 15.13
C ASP A 839 12.14 20.13 13.88
N LEU A 840 13.39 20.27 13.40
CA LEU A 840 13.67 20.91 12.12
C LEU A 840 13.02 20.17 10.95
N ARG A 841 13.09 18.83 10.94
CA ARG A 841 12.42 18.01 9.92
C ARG A 841 10.91 18.24 9.95
N SER A 842 10.32 18.28 11.14
CA SER A 842 8.89 18.49 11.32
C SER A 842 8.45 19.88 10.85
N SER A 843 9.18 20.94 11.22
CA SER A 843 8.86 22.30 10.78
C SER A 843 8.98 22.45 9.26
N VAL A 844 10.08 21.98 8.66
CA VAL A 844 10.28 22.02 7.22
C VAL A 844 9.21 21.22 6.49
N VAL A 845 8.87 20.02 6.94
CA VAL A 845 7.85 19.20 6.28
C VAL A 845 6.45 19.79 6.44
N GLN A 846 6.09 20.38 7.59
CA GLN A 846 4.79 21.07 7.74
C GLN A 846 4.69 22.27 6.81
N GLU A 847 5.74 23.09 6.75
CA GLU A 847 5.80 24.20 5.80
C GLU A 847 5.71 23.69 4.35
N ARG A 848 6.32 22.53 4.06
CA ARG A 848 6.21 21.88 2.74
C ARG A 848 4.80 21.38 2.50
N ILE A 849 4.11 20.86 3.51
CA ILE A 849 2.72 20.40 3.38
C ILE A 849 1.80 21.58 3.13
N ASP A 850 1.97 22.69 3.84
CA ASP A 850 1.12 23.87 3.67
C ASP A 850 1.32 24.54 2.32
N LEU A 851 2.57 24.68 1.87
CA LEU A 851 2.84 25.02 0.49
C LEU A 851 2.34 23.95 -0.46
N LEU A 852 2.55 22.67 -0.18
CA LEU A 852 2.09 21.59 -1.04
C LEU A 852 0.57 21.52 -1.14
N ARG A 853 -0.16 21.99 -0.15
CA ARG A 853 -1.62 22.13 -0.18
C ARG A 853 -2.06 23.32 -1.01
N ALA A 854 -1.29 24.39 -1.02
CA ALA A 854 -1.40 25.39 -2.08
C ALA A 854 -0.93 24.80 -3.44
N GLN A 855 0.00 23.83 -3.47
CA GLN A 855 0.56 23.16 -4.67
C GLN A 855 -0.33 22.13 -5.31
N LEU A 856 -1.18 21.48 -4.52
CA LEU A 856 -2.23 20.61 -5.00
C LEU A 856 -3.29 21.44 -5.77
N PHE A 857 -3.22 22.78 -5.68
CA PHE A 857 -3.86 23.77 -6.58
C PHE A 857 -2.91 24.48 -7.57
N GLY A 858 -1.67 24.00 -7.72
CA GLY A 858 -0.72 24.40 -8.76
C GLY A 858 0.38 25.39 -8.35
N GLU A 859 1.16 25.15 -7.29
CA GLU A 859 2.40 25.91 -7.12
C GLU A 859 3.51 25.30 -7.94
N VAL A 860 4.35 26.25 -8.30
CA VAL A 860 5.35 26.12 -9.30
C VAL A 860 6.66 25.67 -8.65
N LEU A 861 6.94 25.97 -7.37
CA LEU A 861 8.26 25.76 -6.77
C LEU A 861 8.27 24.89 -5.51
N PRO A 862 9.33 24.08 -5.30
CA PRO A 862 9.61 23.46 -4.02
C PRO A 862 9.78 24.50 -2.90
N LEU A 863 9.33 24.17 -1.68
CA LEU A 863 9.41 25.05 -0.51
C LEU A 863 10.80 25.63 -0.29
N GLU A 864 11.82 24.78 -0.39
CA GLU A 864 13.18 25.13 -0.04
C GLU A 864 13.70 26.29 -0.89
N ARG A 865 13.12 26.46 -2.09
CA ARG A 865 13.38 27.60 -2.96
C ARG A 865 12.42 28.76 -2.69
N LEU A 866 11.14 28.51 -2.41
CA LEU A 866 10.16 29.57 -2.18
C LEU A 866 10.51 30.45 -0.96
N VAL A 867 10.98 29.85 0.14
CA VAL A 867 11.36 30.58 1.38
C VAL A 867 12.58 31.46 1.17
N GLN A 868 13.42 31.16 0.18
CA GLN A 868 14.60 31.98 -0.15
C GLN A 868 14.23 33.28 -0.89
N LEU A 869 12.98 33.44 -1.33
CA LEU A 869 12.52 34.59 -2.10
C LEU A 869 11.89 35.68 -1.22
N PRO A 870 11.85 36.95 -1.69
CA PRO A 870 11.20 38.04 -0.96
C PRO A 870 9.70 37.78 -0.69
N PRO A 871 9.11 38.23 0.45
CA PRO A 871 7.71 37.98 0.78
C PRO A 871 6.69 38.44 -0.27
N GLN A 872 6.98 39.54 -0.98
CA GLN A 872 6.14 40.04 -2.07
C GLN A 872 6.15 39.08 -3.27
N SER A 873 7.31 38.52 -3.62
CA SER A 873 7.46 37.51 -4.67
C SER A 873 6.76 36.21 -4.29
N GLN A 874 6.87 35.78 -3.03
CA GLN A 874 6.13 34.62 -2.51
C GLN A 874 4.61 34.78 -2.72
N LYS A 875 4.06 35.97 -2.43
CA LYS A 875 2.64 36.26 -2.64
C LYS A 875 2.22 36.25 -4.12
N LEU A 876 3.03 36.83 -5.01
CA LEU A 876 2.72 36.86 -6.44
C LEU A 876 2.77 35.47 -7.09
N ILE A 877 3.66 34.60 -6.59
CA ILE A 877 3.79 33.21 -7.02
C ILE A 877 2.60 32.38 -6.50
N SER A 878 2.15 32.60 -5.27
CA SER A 878 1.00 31.87 -4.70
C SER A 878 -0.34 32.24 -5.36
N ASP A 879 -0.41 33.35 -6.08
CA ASP A 879 -1.58 33.74 -6.89
C ASP A 879 -1.64 33.00 -8.25
N ILE A 880 -0.58 32.32 -8.69
CA ILE A 880 -0.59 31.50 -9.91
C ILE A 880 -1.44 30.24 -9.63
N ARG A 881 -2.50 30.03 -10.40
CA ARG A 881 -3.44 28.90 -10.23
C ARG A 881 -3.45 28.02 -11.46
N ILE A 882 -3.19 26.72 -11.28
CA ILE A 882 -3.34 25.70 -12.34
C ILE A 882 -4.56 24.86 -11.99
N ASP A 883 -5.60 24.97 -12.83
CA ASP A 883 -6.89 24.30 -12.61
C ASP A 883 -7.23 23.31 -13.72
N PHE A 884 -7.41 22.04 -13.33
CA PHE A 884 -7.83 20.94 -14.20
C PHE A 884 -9.16 20.32 -13.74
N ARG A 885 -9.95 21.01 -12.91
CA ARG A 885 -11.27 20.54 -12.52
C ARG A 885 -12.16 20.35 -13.76
N PRO A 886 -12.96 19.27 -13.83
CA PRO A 886 -13.90 19.10 -14.93
C PRO A 886 -14.91 20.26 -14.91
N GLU A 887 -15.10 20.92 -16.05
CA GLU A 887 -16.12 21.97 -16.21
C GLU A 887 -17.52 21.33 -16.03
N PHE A 888 -18.39 22.00 -15.26
CA PHE A 888 -19.72 21.51 -14.85
C PHE A 888 -20.80 21.75 -15.91
#